data_AF-A0A9P6KK17-F1
#
_entry.id   AF-A0A9P6KK17-F1
#
_cell.length_a   1.000
_cell.length_b   1.000
_cell.length_c   1.000
_cell.angle_alpha   90.00
_cell.angle_beta   90.00
_cell.angle_gamma   90.00
#
_symmetry.space_group_name_H-M   'P 1'
#
loop_
_entity.id
_entity.type
_entity.pdbx_description
1 polymer ?
#
loop_
_entity_poly.entity_id
_entity_poly.type
_entity_poly.pdbx_seq_one_letter_code
_entity_poly.pdbx_strand_id
1 'polypeptide(L)'
;MWGSPEDTKTITINGMPVTVGENLAVALDCLRSSLVDKVWIDAICINQDDIDERNAQILRIRDIFSQSLAVTIWLGEDEMSGTGLDSWVETSFDNLRLCNTILEAHGRQTLEAALGIDALFHLCGNPYWTRLWIIQELAVSPIRSTLDWGDSSVPLRVVLALADISCNKIFDGSILDSRAGTRISPCLQLLKSIGQWQKLGVLSDKEDGLKGTAVDDLCRLAGSAQCTLPHDKVFGLLGLLPQAISSKITIDYKRDETELSSEFTAAIFIANENSRNLEGAGDVTAQSTTVDSIYALQDVPGRGKGLVAREKISKGTRILSEEAVVTVSESVGSERLRTSICKQVEALSENQRRDFLSMHNIHPYRNAAEQYLGIFRTNSLPVEAVGDQGAIFLEACRINHACDNNAQKNWNEKIKRHTVHALRDINKGEEIMITYLGPLKNRKARQEALQEKFDFTCLCHLCSLPPEQSQESDRRLEEIHRLDCVIDQLGTDGVLVSPLRTLRYFDQQVRLYNEQGREDVGFAQAFVDAAQLVIANSDLARGRVFAERAASVWKITLGGDSTQAIKRRALAQDPSKYELFGVSTKWKTKVDETPQGLEPSDFEDWLWRREKPKALGQLANLRSRATFPGFTDLPDENDVDPEFYERSNIGTYRPRRHWCFFGEIVDFASLLRLQMEIKDVDGTTIPLYFYTDSRGSELVPGQFQKGYTVAILYAERHAFMFCEPGIRHEDPQTIKVL
;
A
#
# COMPACT_ATOMS: atom_id res chain seq x y z
N MET A 1 -23.76 6.32 20.39
CA MET A 1 -24.34 4.98 20.10
C MET A 1 -25.55 5.12 19.17
N TRP A 2 -25.81 4.14 18.32
CA TRP A 2 -26.94 4.13 17.39
C TRP A 2 -28.07 3.24 17.95
N GLY A 3 -29.34 3.59 17.66
CA GLY A 3 -30.54 2.96 18.26
C GLY A 3 -31.54 4.01 18.77
N SER A 4 -32.69 3.56 19.27
CA SER A 4 -33.70 4.47 19.85
C SER A 4 -33.18 5.11 21.15
N PRO A 5 -33.26 6.45 21.31
CA PRO A 5 -32.91 7.12 22.56
C PRO A 5 -33.88 6.82 23.71
N GLU A 6 -35.04 6.23 23.41
CA GLU A 6 -36.06 5.86 24.41
C GLU A 6 -35.74 4.51 25.08
N ASP A 7 -34.94 3.67 24.43
CA ASP A 7 -34.57 2.34 24.91
C ASP A 7 -33.29 2.42 25.75
N THR A 8 -33.44 2.38 27.07
CA THR A 8 -32.33 2.55 28.02
C THR A 8 -32.26 1.42 29.03
N LYS A 9 -31.03 1.09 29.45
CA LYS A 9 -30.72 0.14 30.52
C LYS A 9 -29.83 0.80 31.56
N THR A 10 -30.00 0.41 32.82
CA THR A 10 -29.16 0.90 33.92
C THR A 10 -27.97 -0.04 34.10
N ILE A 11 -26.77 0.51 33.98
CA ILE A 11 -25.51 -0.16 34.31
C ILE A 11 -24.96 0.40 35.64
N THR A 12 -23.95 -0.27 36.21
CA THR A 12 -23.27 0.18 37.43
C THR A 12 -21.82 0.56 37.11
N ILE A 13 -21.41 1.78 37.45
CA ILE A 13 -20.04 2.28 37.31
C ILE A 13 -19.56 2.74 38.69
N ASN A 14 -18.48 2.14 39.20
CA ASN A 14 -17.94 2.44 40.54
C ASN A 14 -19.00 2.37 41.67
N GLY A 15 -19.97 1.45 41.56
CA GLY A 15 -21.08 1.30 42.51
C GLY A 15 -22.23 2.28 42.35
N MET A 16 -22.16 3.21 41.39
CA MET A 16 -23.21 4.17 41.08
C MET A 16 -24.05 3.71 39.88
N PRO A 17 -25.38 3.84 39.93
CA PRO A 17 -26.24 3.55 38.79
C PRO A 17 -26.07 4.62 37.71
N VAL A 18 -25.85 4.20 36.47
CA VAL A 18 -25.72 5.07 35.29
C VAL A 18 -26.62 4.53 34.18
N THR A 19 -27.41 5.40 33.56
CA THR A 19 -28.31 5.04 32.46
C THR A 19 -27.57 5.13 31.14
N VAL A 20 -27.62 4.06 30.34
CA VAL A 20 -27.05 4.00 28.99
C VAL A 20 -28.10 3.50 28.00
N GLY A 21 -27.90 3.75 26.71
CA GLY A 21 -28.75 3.17 25.67
C GLY A 21 -28.69 1.64 25.69
N GLU A 22 -29.80 0.98 25.38
CA GLU A 22 -29.92 -0.48 25.43
C GLU A 22 -28.85 -1.19 24.58
N ASN A 23 -28.62 -0.71 23.37
CA ASN A 23 -27.58 -1.24 22.48
C ASN A 23 -26.16 -1.18 23.10
N LEU A 24 -25.90 -0.19 23.96
CA LEU A 24 -24.62 -0.08 24.67
C LEU A 24 -24.51 -1.08 25.83
N ALA A 25 -25.60 -1.25 26.57
CA ALA A 25 -25.64 -2.22 27.66
C ALA A 25 -25.41 -3.64 27.13
N VAL A 26 -26.06 -4.00 26.02
CA VAL A 26 -25.85 -5.27 25.32
C VAL A 26 -24.40 -5.43 24.86
N ALA A 27 -23.85 -4.43 24.16
CA ALA A 27 -22.45 -4.47 23.72
C ALA A 27 -21.48 -4.69 24.89
N LEU A 28 -21.71 -4.02 26.03
CA LEU A 28 -20.92 -4.21 27.25
C LEU A 28 -21.05 -5.62 27.82
N ASP A 29 -22.25 -6.22 27.79
CA ASP A 29 -22.46 -7.60 28.24
C ASP A 29 -21.73 -8.62 27.36
N CYS A 30 -21.75 -8.44 26.04
CA CYS A 30 -20.97 -9.27 25.11
C CYS A 30 -19.46 -9.09 25.35
N LEU A 31 -18.99 -7.84 25.50
CA LEU A 31 -17.58 -7.55 25.75
C LEU A 31 -17.06 -8.08 27.09
N ARG A 32 -17.91 -8.29 28.10
CA ARG A 32 -17.51 -8.92 29.39
C ARG A 32 -17.01 -10.34 29.24
N SER A 33 -17.36 -11.04 28.16
CA SER A 33 -16.87 -12.39 27.86
C SER A 33 -15.48 -12.41 27.21
N SER A 34 -14.95 -11.24 26.83
CA SER A 34 -13.65 -11.08 26.19
C SER A 34 -12.50 -10.88 27.21
N LEU A 35 -11.25 -11.13 26.82
CA LEU A 35 -10.04 -10.94 27.63
C LEU A 35 -9.63 -9.45 27.81
N VAL A 36 -10.57 -8.51 27.67
CA VAL A 36 -10.29 -7.07 27.63
C VAL A 36 -10.55 -6.43 29.00
N ASP A 37 -9.49 -5.92 29.63
CA ASP A 37 -9.58 -5.30 30.97
C ASP A 37 -9.95 -3.81 30.95
N LYS A 38 -9.86 -3.13 29.79
CA LYS A 38 -10.08 -1.67 29.66
C LYS A 38 -10.80 -1.33 28.35
N VAL A 39 -11.91 -0.61 28.47
CA VAL A 39 -12.70 -0.12 27.33
C VAL A 39 -12.94 1.37 27.49
N TRP A 40 -12.81 2.12 26.40
CA TRP A 40 -13.20 3.54 26.33
C TRP A 40 -14.45 3.68 25.48
N ILE A 41 -15.46 4.37 26.00
CA ILE A 41 -16.75 4.61 25.35
C ILE A 41 -17.13 6.06 25.62
N ASP A 42 -17.35 6.85 24.57
CA ASP A 42 -17.67 8.27 24.63
C ASP A 42 -18.85 8.59 25.59
N ALA A 43 -19.92 7.81 25.55
CA ALA A 43 -21.11 7.98 26.37
C ALA A 43 -20.86 7.74 27.88
N ILE A 44 -19.74 7.13 28.25
CA ILE A 44 -19.39 6.78 29.64
C ILE A 44 -18.18 7.59 30.12
N CYS A 45 -17.17 7.74 29.27
CA CYS A 45 -15.88 8.32 29.62
C CYS A 45 -15.82 9.84 29.43
N ILE A 46 -16.83 10.46 28.82
CA ILE A 46 -16.95 11.91 28.66
C ILE A 46 -18.15 12.39 29.46
N ASN A 47 -17.96 13.38 30.32
CA ASN A 47 -19.08 14.06 30.95
C ASN A 47 -19.83 14.89 29.90
N GLN A 48 -20.94 14.36 29.40
CA GLN A 48 -21.72 15.00 28.33
C GLN A 48 -22.39 16.32 28.76
N ASP A 49 -22.54 16.55 30.07
CA ASP A 49 -23.11 17.77 30.64
C ASP A 49 -22.08 18.90 30.81
N ASP A 50 -20.77 18.60 30.73
CA ASP A 50 -19.69 19.57 30.80
C ASP A 50 -19.21 19.92 29.38
N ILE A 51 -19.62 21.09 28.90
CA ILE A 51 -19.28 21.58 27.55
C ILE A 51 -17.77 21.81 27.40
N ASP A 52 -17.09 22.27 28.46
CA ASP A 52 -15.66 22.55 28.39
C ASP A 52 -14.86 21.24 28.33
N GLU A 53 -15.27 20.22 29.09
CA GLU A 53 -14.73 18.86 28.95
C GLU A 53 -14.99 18.31 27.54
N ARG A 54 -16.23 18.39 27.06
CA ARG A 54 -16.62 17.87 25.74
C ARG A 54 -15.77 18.49 24.63
N ASN A 55 -15.59 19.81 24.66
CA ASN A 55 -14.76 20.52 23.68
C ASN A 55 -13.29 20.05 23.73
N ALA A 56 -12.74 19.83 24.93
CA ALA A 56 -11.38 19.32 25.10
C ALA A 56 -11.25 17.86 24.62
N GLN A 57 -12.26 17.03 24.83
CA GLN A 57 -12.25 15.62 24.42
C GLN A 57 -12.32 15.46 22.90
N ILE A 58 -13.02 16.32 22.18
CA ILE A 58 -13.10 16.26 20.70
C ILE A 58 -11.71 16.37 20.06
N LEU A 59 -10.83 17.22 20.60
CA LEU A 59 -9.44 17.35 20.14
C LEU A 59 -8.63 16.05 20.34
N ARG A 60 -9.07 15.15 21.22
CA ARG A 60 -8.41 13.91 21.58
C ARG A 60 -8.99 12.67 20.90
N ILE A 61 -10.15 12.75 20.26
CA ILE A 61 -10.81 11.60 19.62
C ILE A 61 -9.86 10.89 18.66
N ARG A 62 -9.16 11.64 17.79
CA ARG A 62 -8.15 11.06 16.88
C ARG A 62 -7.12 10.21 17.64
N ASP A 63 -6.57 10.76 18.72
CA ASP A 63 -5.50 10.12 19.49
C ASP A 63 -6.03 8.88 20.22
N ILE A 64 -7.25 8.94 20.77
CA ILE A 64 -7.88 7.83 21.48
C ILE A 64 -8.08 6.63 20.55
N PHE A 65 -8.67 6.86 19.36
CA PHE A 65 -8.90 5.78 18.40
C PHE A 65 -7.59 5.25 17.81
N SER A 66 -6.66 6.12 17.43
CA SER A 66 -5.36 5.70 16.84
C SER A 66 -4.43 4.97 17.80
N GLN A 67 -4.47 5.29 19.11
CA GLN A 67 -3.63 4.66 20.13
C GLN A 67 -4.33 3.49 20.84
N SER A 68 -5.55 3.14 20.43
CA SER A 68 -6.25 1.97 20.96
C SER A 68 -5.55 0.67 20.53
N LEU A 69 -5.76 -0.42 21.27
CA LEU A 69 -5.30 -1.75 20.85
C LEU A 69 -6.09 -2.25 19.63
N ALA A 70 -7.40 -2.00 19.65
CA ALA A 70 -8.36 -2.30 18.60
C ALA A 70 -9.61 -1.45 18.82
N VAL A 71 -10.35 -1.20 17.74
CA VAL A 71 -11.68 -0.61 17.77
C VAL A 71 -12.70 -1.69 17.45
N THR A 72 -13.71 -1.84 18.29
CA THR A 72 -14.82 -2.79 18.08
C THR A 72 -16.05 -2.04 17.57
N ILE A 73 -16.47 -2.34 16.33
CA ILE A 73 -17.69 -1.79 15.74
C ILE A 73 -18.86 -2.72 16.08
N TRP A 74 -19.77 -2.26 16.94
CA TRP A 74 -20.94 -3.04 17.35
C TRP A 74 -22.18 -2.70 16.50
N LEU A 75 -22.69 -3.69 15.75
CA LEU A 75 -23.87 -3.59 14.86
C LEU A 75 -25.17 -4.17 15.44
N GLY A 76 -25.18 -4.59 16.71
CA GLY A 76 -26.40 -5.04 17.41
C GLY A 76 -26.53 -6.56 17.50
N GLU A 77 -27.69 -7.04 17.94
CA GLU A 77 -28.04 -8.47 18.08
C GLU A 77 -29.50 -8.74 17.66
N ASP A 78 -29.87 -10.01 17.50
CA ASP A 78 -31.14 -10.50 16.91
C ASP A 78 -32.43 -9.89 17.50
N GLU A 79 -32.48 -9.59 18.81
CA GLU A 79 -33.71 -9.08 19.43
C GLU A 79 -34.01 -7.59 19.12
N MET A 80 -33.00 -6.84 18.67
CA MET A 80 -33.08 -5.38 18.51
C MET A 80 -33.56 -4.91 17.13
N SER A 81 -33.65 -5.79 16.14
CA SER A 81 -33.86 -5.38 14.74
C SER A 81 -35.34 -5.19 14.37
N GLY A 82 -36.27 -5.90 15.02
CA GLY A 82 -37.73 -5.76 14.91
C GLY A 82 -38.35 -5.81 13.49
N THR A 83 -37.56 -6.04 12.44
CA THR A 83 -37.91 -5.72 11.04
C THR A 83 -37.80 -6.92 10.09
N GLY A 84 -37.52 -8.13 10.59
CA GLY A 84 -37.28 -9.32 9.75
C GLY A 84 -35.92 -9.29 9.05
N LEU A 85 -34.97 -8.49 9.56
CA LEU A 85 -33.58 -8.40 9.11
C LEU A 85 -32.72 -9.58 9.59
N ASP A 86 -33.19 -10.35 10.57
CA ASP A 86 -32.38 -11.27 11.40
C ASP A 86 -31.73 -12.39 10.59
N SER A 87 -32.50 -13.05 9.71
CA SER A 87 -31.99 -14.13 8.83
C SER A 87 -30.92 -13.65 7.82
N TRP A 88 -30.86 -12.36 7.51
CA TRP A 88 -30.03 -11.82 6.42
C TRP A 88 -28.70 -11.25 6.92
N VAL A 89 -28.66 -10.76 8.16
CA VAL A 89 -27.41 -10.28 8.78
C VAL A 89 -26.50 -11.46 9.10
N GLU A 90 -27.05 -12.57 9.62
CA GLU A 90 -26.32 -13.83 9.82
C GLU A 90 -25.70 -14.32 8.50
N THR A 91 -26.49 -14.36 7.41
CA THR A 91 -26.02 -14.71 6.06
C THR A 91 -24.91 -13.76 5.57
N SER A 92 -25.01 -12.47 5.90
CA SER A 92 -23.99 -11.46 5.53
C SER A 92 -22.69 -11.67 6.30
N PHE A 93 -22.76 -11.94 7.61
CA PHE A 93 -21.59 -12.24 8.43
C PHE A 93 -20.93 -13.57 8.04
N ASP A 94 -21.72 -14.59 7.67
CA ASP A 94 -21.20 -15.85 7.13
C ASP A 94 -20.50 -15.65 5.80
N ASN A 95 -21.07 -14.82 4.91
CA ASN A 95 -20.39 -14.43 3.68
C ASN A 95 -19.10 -13.66 3.97
N LEU A 96 -19.09 -12.71 4.92
CA LEU A 96 -17.89 -11.99 5.32
C LEU A 96 -16.82 -12.91 5.93
N ARG A 97 -17.21 -13.93 6.71
CA ARG A 97 -16.31 -14.96 7.23
C ARG A 97 -15.76 -15.86 6.13
N LEU A 98 -16.58 -16.23 5.15
CA LEU A 98 -16.13 -16.96 3.96
C LEU A 98 -15.15 -16.10 3.15
N CYS A 99 -15.44 -14.82 2.98
CA CYS A 99 -14.53 -13.86 2.35
C CYS A 99 -13.21 -13.76 3.11
N ASN A 100 -13.25 -13.70 4.45
CA ASN A 100 -12.06 -13.72 5.28
C ASN A 100 -11.27 -15.02 5.05
N THR A 101 -11.95 -16.17 5.05
CA THR A 101 -11.35 -17.48 4.80
C THR A 101 -10.68 -17.54 3.42
N ILE A 102 -11.32 -17.01 2.37
CA ILE A 102 -10.75 -16.94 1.01
C ILE A 102 -9.58 -15.97 0.96
N LEU A 103 -9.70 -14.81 1.62
CA LEU A 103 -8.64 -13.81 1.67
C LEU A 103 -7.39 -14.37 2.37
N GLU A 104 -7.58 -15.13 3.45
CA GLU A 104 -6.53 -15.79 4.23
C GLU A 104 -5.90 -16.97 3.48
N ALA A 105 -6.71 -17.84 2.88
CA ALA A 105 -6.23 -19.07 2.25
C ALA A 105 -5.72 -18.89 0.80
N HIS A 106 -6.26 -17.90 0.07
CA HIS A 106 -6.09 -17.80 -1.38
C HIS A 106 -5.77 -16.38 -1.87
N GLY A 107 -5.71 -15.41 -0.96
CA GLY A 107 -5.30 -14.04 -1.26
C GLY A 107 -6.35 -13.22 -2.03
N ARG A 108 -6.04 -11.93 -2.18
CA ARG A 108 -6.94 -10.91 -2.71
C ARG A 108 -7.41 -11.16 -4.16
N GLN A 109 -6.55 -11.72 -5.02
CA GLN A 109 -6.88 -11.99 -6.42
C GLN A 109 -7.95 -13.09 -6.55
N THR A 110 -7.88 -14.12 -5.71
CA THR A 110 -8.89 -15.19 -5.69
C THR A 110 -10.21 -14.68 -5.11
N LEU A 111 -10.14 -13.84 -4.08
CA LEU A 111 -11.30 -13.14 -3.52
C LEU A 111 -12.01 -12.29 -4.60
N GLU A 112 -11.23 -11.57 -5.38
CA GLU A 112 -11.70 -10.76 -6.50
C GLU A 112 -12.29 -11.62 -7.62
N ALA A 113 -11.81 -12.83 -7.88
CA ALA A 113 -12.42 -13.75 -8.83
C ALA A 113 -13.70 -14.43 -8.31
N ALA A 114 -13.78 -14.68 -7.00
CA ALA A 114 -14.80 -15.53 -6.39
C ALA A 114 -16.10 -14.82 -5.96
N LEU A 115 -16.05 -13.50 -5.68
CA LEU A 115 -17.17 -12.83 -5.00
C LEU A 115 -18.08 -11.97 -5.89
N GLY A 116 -19.38 -12.08 -5.63
CA GLY A 116 -20.41 -11.08 -5.93
C GLY A 116 -20.54 -10.03 -4.82
N ILE A 117 -21.11 -8.86 -5.13
CA ILE A 117 -21.21 -7.67 -4.24
C ILE A 117 -22.18 -7.90 -3.05
N ASP A 118 -22.93 -9.01 -3.04
CA ASP A 118 -24.06 -9.26 -2.12
C ASP A 118 -23.69 -9.18 -0.64
N ALA A 119 -22.45 -9.54 -0.26
CA ALA A 119 -22.00 -9.53 1.14
C ALA A 119 -21.96 -8.13 1.79
N LEU A 120 -21.75 -7.07 1.01
CA LEU A 120 -21.64 -5.69 1.54
C LEU A 120 -22.92 -4.88 1.41
N PHE A 121 -23.85 -5.25 0.52
CA PHE A 121 -25.06 -4.47 0.28
C PHE A 121 -25.94 -4.36 1.54
N HIS A 122 -26.11 -5.46 2.27
CA HIS A 122 -26.89 -5.48 3.50
C HIS A 122 -26.17 -4.79 4.65
N LEU A 123 -24.84 -4.95 4.73
CA LEU A 123 -24.01 -4.20 5.66
C LEU A 123 -24.22 -2.70 5.47
N CYS A 124 -24.20 -2.22 4.22
CA CYS A 124 -24.41 -0.82 3.87
C CYS A 124 -25.81 -0.27 4.23
N GLY A 125 -26.78 -1.14 4.53
CA GLY A 125 -28.12 -0.76 4.97
C GLY A 125 -28.22 -0.41 6.46
N ASN A 126 -27.20 -0.74 7.27
CA ASN A 126 -27.23 -0.46 8.71
C ASN A 126 -27.06 1.06 8.98
N PRO A 127 -27.93 1.70 9.80
CA PRO A 127 -27.83 3.13 10.14
C PRO A 127 -26.50 3.55 10.78
N TYR A 128 -25.71 2.64 11.34
CA TYR A 128 -24.38 2.94 11.84
C TYR A 128 -23.51 3.64 10.78
N TRP A 129 -23.58 3.18 9.52
CA TRP A 129 -22.74 3.67 8.42
C TRP A 129 -23.09 5.06 7.91
N THR A 130 -24.22 5.63 8.35
CA THR A 130 -24.58 7.00 7.97
C THR A 130 -23.90 8.02 8.87
N ARG A 131 -23.31 7.63 10.01
CA ARG A 131 -22.85 8.57 11.05
C ARG A 131 -21.60 9.34 10.60
N LEU A 132 -21.49 10.60 10.99
CA LEU A 132 -20.33 11.43 10.64
C LEU A 132 -19.07 11.03 11.39
N TRP A 133 -19.17 10.80 12.71
CA TRP A 133 -18.01 10.56 13.56
C TRP A 133 -17.26 9.27 13.23
N ILE A 134 -17.96 8.27 12.67
CA ILE A 134 -17.32 7.01 12.27
C ILE A 134 -16.26 7.19 11.17
N ILE A 135 -16.32 8.29 10.40
CA ILE A 135 -15.29 8.59 9.39
C ILE A 135 -13.93 8.72 10.09
N GLN A 136 -13.87 9.53 11.16
CA GLN A 136 -12.65 9.74 11.92
C GLN A 136 -12.25 8.48 12.69
N GLU A 137 -13.20 7.87 13.40
CA GLU A 137 -12.97 6.70 14.25
C GLU A 137 -12.37 5.53 13.44
N LEU A 138 -12.92 5.25 12.26
CA LEU A 138 -12.48 4.16 11.41
C LEU A 138 -11.19 4.52 10.65
N ALA A 139 -11.07 5.75 10.14
CA ALA A 139 -9.90 6.16 9.35
C ALA A 139 -8.58 6.03 10.12
N VAL A 140 -8.60 6.22 11.43
CA VAL A 140 -7.41 6.09 12.29
C VAL A 140 -7.38 4.81 13.11
N SER A 141 -8.36 3.92 12.93
CA SER A 141 -8.45 2.68 13.72
C SER A 141 -7.26 1.74 13.48
N PRO A 142 -6.79 1.00 14.50
CA PRO A 142 -5.72 0.02 14.33
C PRO A 142 -6.16 -1.15 13.45
N ILE A 143 -5.20 -1.84 12.83
CA ILE A 143 -5.44 -2.99 11.95
C ILE A 143 -6.17 -4.17 12.62
N ARG A 144 -6.13 -4.24 13.95
CA ARG A 144 -6.76 -5.26 14.79
C ARG A 144 -8.26 -5.02 15.02
N SER A 145 -8.82 -3.94 14.49
CA SER A 145 -10.21 -3.56 14.68
C SER A 145 -11.18 -4.57 14.05
N THR A 146 -12.34 -4.75 14.69
CA THR A 146 -13.34 -5.78 14.33
C THR A 146 -14.72 -5.17 14.12
N LEU A 147 -15.51 -5.84 13.30
CA LEU A 147 -16.93 -5.60 13.11
C LEU A 147 -17.70 -6.74 13.75
N ASP A 148 -18.56 -6.41 14.71
CA ASP A 148 -19.24 -7.37 15.58
C ASP A 148 -20.77 -7.21 15.47
N TRP A 149 -21.47 -8.35 15.50
CA TRP A 149 -22.92 -8.47 15.50
C TRP A 149 -23.32 -9.73 16.28
N GLY A 150 -24.04 -9.57 17.39
CA GLY A 150 -24.30 -10.64 18.35
C GLY A 150 -22.99 -11.33 18.77
N ASP A 151 -22.97 -12.66 18.69
CA ASP A 151 -21.79 -13.49 18.95
C ASP A 151 -20.83 -13.60 17.75
N SER A 152 -21.09 -12.86 16.66
CA SER A 152 -20.30 -12.91 15.44
C SER A 152 -19.35 -11.73 15.30
N SER A 153 -18.10 -12.00 14.92
CA SER A 153 -17.07 -10.99 14.69
C SER A 153 -16.32 -11.27 13.39
N VAL A 154 -15.99 -10.21 12.64
CA VAL A 154 -15.13 -10.24 11.45
C VAL A 154 -14.09 -9.11 11.50
N PRO A 155 -12.85 -9.32 11.04
CA PRO A 155 -11.87 -8.25 11.00
C PRO A 155 -12.28 -7.11 10.07
N LEU A 156 -12.17 -5.86 10.52
CA LEU A 156 -12.54 -4.68 9.74
C LEU A 156 -11.79 -4.62 8.39
N ARG A 157 -10.52 -5.05 8.37
CA ARG A 157 -9.70 -5.12 7.15
C ARG A 157 -10.36 -5.91 6.01
N VAL A 158 -11.17 -6.93 6.32
CA VAL A 158 -11.89 -7.74 5.34
C VAL A 158 -12.97 -6.91 4.67
N VAL A 159 -13.74 -6.19 5.48
CA VAL A 159 -14.81 -5.29 5.03
C VAL A 159 -14.24 -4.18 4.13
N LEU A 160 -13.11 -3.60 4.51
CA LEU A 160 -12.41 -2.57 3.73
C LEU A 160 -11.88 -3.12 2.39
N ALA A 161 -11.27 -4.30 2.41
CA ALA A 161 -10.79 -4.96 1.19
C ALA A 161 -11.93 -5.29 0.23
N LEU A 162 -13.05 -5.79 0.75
CA LEU A 162 -14.25 -6.08 -0.05
C LEU A 162 -14.87 -4.82 -0.64
N ALA A 163 -14.86 -3.70 0.10
CA ALA A 163 -15.40 -2.43 -0.38
C ALA A 163 -14.57 -1.87 -1.55
N ASP A 164 -13.25 -2.00 -1.48
CA ASP A 164 -12.32 -1.64 -2.56
C ASP A 164 -12.54 -2.52 -3.80
N ILE A 165 -12.59 -3.85 -3.63
CA ILE A 165 -12.87 -4.80 -4.73
C ILE A 165 -14.22 -4.50 -5.38
N SER A 166 -15.28 -4.34 -4.57
CA SER A 166 -16.63 -4.11 -5.05
C SER A 166 -16.73 -2.80 -5.83
N CYS A 167 -16.11 -1.72 -5.34
CA CYS A 167 -16.07 -0.45 -6.06
C CYS A 167 -15.33 -0.55 -7.40
N ASN A 168 -14.23 -1.30 -7.47
CA ASN A 168 -13.47 -1.46 -8.71
C ASN A 168 -14.27 -2.23 -9.77
N LYS A 169 -14.96 -3.31 -9.36
CA LYS A 169 -15.87 -4.08 -10.22
C LYS A 169 -17.14 -3.33 -10.69
N ILE A 170 -17.61 -2.37 -9.89
CA ILE A 170 -18.70 -1.48 -10.31
C ILE A 170 -18.19 -0.49 -11.37
N PHE A 171 -16.94 -0.02 -11.23
CA PHE A 171 -16.35 1.00 -12.10
C PHE A 171 -15.88 0.45 -13.45
N ASP A 172 -15.41 -0.80 -13.51
CA ASP A 172 -14.99 -1.47 -14.74
C ASP A 172 -16.15 -2.09 -15.56
N GLY A 173 -17.38 -2.04 -15.04
CA GLY A 173 -18.57 -2.56 -15.71
C GLY A 173 -18.68 -4.09 -15.70
N SER A 174 -17.84 -4.80 -14.94
CA SER A 174 -17.87 -6.26 -14.79
C SER A 174 -19.10 -6.76 -14.02
N ILE A 175 -19.82 -5.86 -13.33
CA ILE A 175 -21.09 -6.15 -12.66
C ILE A 175 -22.20 -5.26 -13.21
N LEU A 176 -23.16 -5.88 -13.90
CA LEU A 176 -24.44 -5.27 -14.25
C LEU A 176 -25.38 -5.38 -13.04
N ASP A 177 -25.41 -4.37 -12.19
CA ASP A 177 -26.45 -4.31 -11.17
C ASP A 177 -27.79 -3.95 -11.84
N SER A 178 -28.69 -4.93 -11.87
CA SER A 178 -30.07 -4.76 -12.36
C SER A 178 -31.03 -4.22 -11.28
N ARG A 179 -30.55 -3.99 -10.05
CA ARG A 179 -31.38 -3.64 -8.87
C ARG A 179 -30.96 -2.36 -8.15
N ALA A 180 -29.75 -1.83 -8.33
CA ALA A 180 -29.40 -0.46 -7.93
C ALA A 180 -28.87 0.36 -9.11
N GLY A 181 -29.60 1.40 -9.50
CA GLY A 181 -29.20 2.24 -10.63
C GLY A 181 -27.87 2.95 -10.37
N THR A 182 -26.78 2.56 -11.06
CA THR A 182 -25.55 3.33 -11.37
C THR A 182 -24.86 4.18 -10.27
N ARG A 183 -25.24 4.07 -8.99
CA ARG A 183 -24.76 4.94 -7.91
C ARG A 183 -24.23 4.09 -6.76
N ILE A 184 -22.91 4.15 -6.55
CA ILE A 184 -22.23 3.55 -5.39
C ILE A 184 -22.89 4.06 -4.10
N SER A 185 -23.20 3.17 -3.16
CA SER A 185 -23.80 3.57 -1.89
C SER A 185 -22.81 4.42 -1.07
N PRO A 186 -23.27 5.42 -0.30
CA PRO A 186 -22.38 6.23 0.54
C PRO A 186 -21.52 5.40 1.51
N CYS A 187 -22.07 4.31 2.05
CA CYS A 187 -21.33 3.38 2.90
C CYS A 187 -20.18 2.69 2.15
N LEU A 188 -20.42 2.21 0.93
CA LEU A 188 -19.37 1.55 0.14
C LEU A 188 -18.25 2.54 -0.22
N GLN A 189 -18.59 3.79 -0.53
CA GLN A 189 -17.61 4.85 -0.77
C GLN A 189 -16.82 5.20 0.51
N LEU A 190 -17.49 5.25 1.66
CA LEU A 190 -16.85 5.47 2.96
C LEU A 190 -15.82 4.37 3.27
N LEU A 191 -16.24 3.11 3.21
CA LEU A 191 -15.40 1.96 3.49
C LEU A 191 -14.20 1.87 2.53
N LYS A 192 -14.42 2.14 1.23
CA LYS A 192 -13.32 2.22 0.25
C LYS A 192 -12.31 3.31 0.64
N SER A 193 -12.78 4.51 0.93
CA SER A 193 -11.91 5.66 1.21
C SER A 193 -11.09 5.43 2.48
N ILE A 194 -11.71 4.91 3.54
CA ILE A 194 -11.00 4.50 4.77
C ILE A 194 -9.93 3.45 4.47
N GLY A 195 -10.27 2.40 3.71
CA GLY A 195 -9.33 1.35 3.34
C GLY A 195 -8.12 1.89 2.57
N GLN A 196 -8.36 2.83 1.64
CA GLN A 196 -7.29 3.51 0.90
C GLN A 196 -6.41 4.37 1.80
N TRP A 197 -7.01 5.15 2.71
CA TRP A 197 -6.26 6.01 3.63
C TRP A 197 -5.39 5.21 4.60
N GLN A 198 -5.93 4.10 5.14
CA GLN A 198 -5.17 3.19 5.99
C GLN A 198 -4.02 2.53 5.22
N LYS A 199 -4.30 2.03 4.01
CA LYS A 199 -3.30 1.37 3.15
C LYS A 199 -2.13 2.28 2.78
N LEU A 200 -2.42 3.54 2.45
CA LEU A 200 -1.41 4.52 2.05
C LEU A 200 -0.68 5.16 3.24
N GLY A 201 -1.09 4.85 4.48
CA GLY A 201 -0.49 5.43 5.68
C GLY A 201 -0.63 6.96 5.77
N VAL A 202 -1.58 7.57 5.05
CA VAL A 202 -1.73 9.04 4.98
C VAL A 202 -2.16 9.67 6.31
N LEU A 203 -2.59 8.85 7.26
CA LEU A 203 -2.97 9.26 8.61
C LEU A 203 -2.01 8.72 9.68
N SER A 204 -0.86 8.17 9.29
CA SER A 204 0.14 7.61 10.23
C SER A 204 0.85 8.69 11.06
N ASP A 205 1.06 9.87 10.48
CA ASP A 205 1.53 11.07 11.19
C ASP A 205 0.35 12.02 11.50
N LYS A 206 0.39 12.61 12.69
CA LYS A 206 -0.58 13.63 13.14
C LYS A 206 -0.38 14.98 12.45
N GLU A 207 0.84 15.29 11.98
CA GLU A 207 1.13 16.56 11.31
C GLU A 207 0.70 16.57 9.83
N ASP A 208 0.80 15.42 9.16
CA ASP A 208 0.58 15.34 7.72
C ASP A 208 -0.91 15.35 7.33
N GLY A 209 -1.80 14.64 8.03
CA GLY A 209 -3.24 14.61 7.75
C GLY A 209 -3.60 14.29 6.27
N LEU A 210 -4.89 14.35 5.93
CA LEU A 210 -5.33 14.22 4.53
C LEU A 210 -4.97 15.47 3.73
N LYS A 211 -4.38 15.30 2.55
CA LYS A 211 -4.01 16.40 1.62
C LYS A 211 -4.60 16.17 0.23
N GLY A 212 -4.70 17.24 -0.55
CA GLY A 212 -5.15 17.16 -1.96
C GLY A 212 -6.53 16.54 -2.10
N THR A 213 -6.69 15.61 -3.04
CA THR A 213 -7.97 14.96 -3.38
C THR A 213 -8.60 14.20 -2.22
N ALA A 214 -7.80 13.73 -1.24
CA ALA A 214 -8.31 13.06 -0.05
C ALA A 214 -9.11 14.00 0.85
N VAL A 215 -8.81 15.31 0.85
CA VAL A 215 -9.61 16.32 1.56
C VAL A 215 -10.96 16.52 0.86
N ASP A 216 -10.99 16.53 -0.47
CA ASP A 216 -12.24 16.64 -1.22
C ASP A 216 -13.14 15.41 -1.02
N ASP A 217 -12.54 14.21 -1.00
CA ASP A 217 -13.23 12.96 -0.66
C ASP A 217 -13.77 13.00 0.77
N LEU A 218 -12.96 13.47 1.72
CA LEU A 218 -13.38 13.67 3.10
C LEU A 218 -14.59 14.62 3.20
N CYS A 219 -14.54 15.77 2.53
CA CYS A 219 -15.64 16.74 2.52
C CYS A 219 -16.91 16.17 1.85
N ARG A 220 -16.77 15.36 0.78
CA ARG A 220 -17.91 14.68 0.14
C ARG A 220 -18.57 13.67 1.08
N LEU A 221 -17.76 12.82 1.72
CA LEU A 221 -18.24 11.84 2.70
C LEU A 221 -18.94 12.54 3.86
N ALA A 222 -18.30 13.55 4.42
CA ALA A 222 -18.83 14.39 5.48
C ALA A 222 -20.17 15.01 5.10
N GLY A 223 -20.29 15.55 3.88
CA GLY A 223 -21.53 16.14 3.38
C GLY A 223 -22.70 15.15 3.38
N SER A 224 -22.44 13.88 3.02
CA SER A 224 -23.46 12.82 2.96
C SER A 224 -23.80 12.15 4.30
N ALA A 225 -22.93 12.28 5.31
CA ALA A 225 -23.13 11.66 6.62
C ALA A 225 -24.16 12.40 7.49
N GLN A 226 -24.68 11.75 8.53
CA GLN A 226 -25.64 12.27 9.50
C GLN A 226 -24.90 12.68 10.78
N CYS A 227 -25.29 13.82 11.33
CA CYS A 227 -24.86 14.30 12.64
C CYS A 227 -26.03 15.02 13.32
N THR A 228 -26.03 15.05 14.65
CA THR A 228 -27.07 15.71 15.43
C THR A 228 -26.90 17.23 15.43
N LEU A 229 -25.65 17.69 15.53
CA LEU A 229 -25.29 19.09 15.50
C LEU A 229 -24.61 19.43 14.17
N PRO A 230 -25.02 20.49 13.46
CA PRO A 230 -24.40 20.89 12.21
C PRO A 230 -22.91 21.22 12.35
N HIS A 231 -22.46 21.74 13.50
CA HIS A 231 -21.04 22.00 13.81
C HIS A 231 -20.15 20.77 13.61
N ASP A 232 -20.69 19.57 13.84
CA ASP A 232 -19.92 18.33 13.71
C ASP A 232 -19.43 18.12 12.28
N LYS A 233 -20.13 18.66 11.26
CA LYS A 233 -19.70 18.63 9.84
C LYS A 233 -18.32 19.24 9.63
N VAL A 234 -17.89 20.10 10.54
CA VAL A 234 -16.55 20.67 10.60
C VAL A 234 -15.71 19.95 11.66
N PHE A 235 -16.19 19.86 12.90
CA PHE A 235 -15.40 19.36 14.03
C PHE A 235 -14.99 17.89 13.88
N GLY A 236 -15.86 17.05 13.33
CA GLY A 236 -15.57 15.64 13.06
C GLY A 236 -14.51 15.39 11.99
N LEU A 237 -14.10 16.43 11.26
CA LEU A 237 -13.07 16.35 10.22
C LEU A 237 -11.70 16.84 10.70
N LEU A 238 -11.64 17.65 11.76
CA LEU A 238 -10.42 18.34 12.18
C LEU A 238 -9.27 17.37 12.49
N GLY A 239 -9.57 16.23 13.10
CA GLY A 239 -8.54 15.23 13.39
C GLY A 239 -8.17 14.35 12.20
N LEU A 240 -8.69 14.61 11.00
CA LEU A 240 -8.21 13.99 9.75
C LEU A 240 -7.50 15.00 8.85
N LEU A 241 -7.52 16.29 9.20
CA LEU A 241 -6.93 17.36 8.41
C LEU A 241 -5.52 17.72 8.90
N PRO A 242 -4.65 18.25 8.02
CA PRO A 242 -3.32 18.70 8.40
C PRO A 242 -3.39 19.80 9.45
N GLN A 243 -2.37 19.90 10.30
CA GLN A 243 -2.33 20.90 11.37
C GLN A 243 -2.45 22.34 10.84
N ALA A 244 -1.96 22.60 9.62
CA ALA A 244 -2.08 23.88 8.93
C ALA A 244 -3.54 24.34 8.69
N ILE A 245 -4.49 23.40 8.67
CA ILE A 245 -5.93 23.65 8.55
C ILE A 245 -6.58 23.56 9.93
N SER A 246 -6.35 22.47 10.68
CA SER A 246 -7.06 22.21 11.93
C SER A 246 -6.74 23.23 13.03
N SER A 247 -5.50 23.75 13.09
CA SER A 247 -5.12 24.79 14.06
C SER A 247 -5.79 26.15 13.84
N LYS A 248 -6.38 26.38 12.67
CA LYS A 248 -7.10 27.63 12.35
C LYS A 248 -8.55 27.60 12.84
N ILE A 249 -9.07 26.44 13.21
CA ILE A 249 -10.46 26.27 13.62
C ILE A 249 -10.53 26.05 15.12
N THR A 250 -11.17 26.97 15.83
CA THR A 250 -11.43 26.82 17.27
C THR A 250 -12.74 26.05 17.49
N ILE A 251 -12.69 24.99 18.29
CA ILE A 251 -13.87 24.19 18.66
C ILE A 251 -14.67 24.94 19.72
N ASP A 252 -15.83 25.44 19.30
CA ASP A 252 -16.82 26.05 20.17
C ASP A 252 -18.23 25.89 19.58
N TYR A 253 -19.06 25.09 20.26
CA TYR A 253 -20.45 24.83 19.86
C TYR A 253 -21.38 26.03 20.06
N LYS A 254 -20.92 27.13 20.67
CA LYS A 254 -21.70 28.37 20.80
C LYS A 254 -21.59 29.26 19.56
N ARG A 255 -20.69 28.95 18.61
CA ARG A 255 -20.47 29.73 17.39
C ARG A 255 -21.60 29.58 16.39
N ASP A 256 -21.79 30.59 15.56
CA ASP A 256 -22.70 30.51 14.42
C ASP A 256 -22.20 29.49 13.38
N GLU A 257 -23.11 28.66 12.89
CA GLU A 257 -22.81 27.56 11.97
C GLU A 257 -22.34 28.04 10.59
N THR A 258 -22.89 29.16 10.13
CA THR A 258 -22.58 29.74 8.82
C THR A 258 -21.20 30.39 8.84
N GLU A 259 -20.89 31.06 9.95
CA GLU A 259 -19.56 31.62 10.20
C GLU A 259 -18.50 30.51 10.27
N LEU A 260 -18.75 29.47 11.06
CA LEU A 260 -17.85 28.32 11.19
C LEU A 260 -17.61 27.61 9.86
N SER A 261 -18.66 27.39 9.07
CA SER A 261 -18.55 26.76 7.74
C SER A 261 -17.76 27.63 6.75
N SER A 262 -17.94 28.95 6.81
CA SER A 262 -17.22 29.90 5.98
C SER A 262 -15.74 29.95 6.33
N GLU A 263 -15.40 29.98 7.62
CA GLU A 263 -14.02 29.94 8.11
C GLU A 263 -13.33 28.62 7.73
N PHE A 264 -14.03 27.50 7.90
CA PHE A 264 -13.53 26.18 7.49
C PHE A 264 -13.24 26.11 5.99
N THR A 265 -14.18 26.58 5.16
CA THR A 265 -14.01 26.63 3.70
C THR A 265 -12.83 27.51 3.30
N ALA A 266 -12.69 28.68 3.94
CA ALA A 266 -11.56 29.58 3.72
C ALA A 266 -10.22 28.95 4.15
N ALA A 267 -10.19 28.24 5.28
CA ALA A 267 -9.00 27.56 5.77
C ALA A 267 -8.52 26.46 4.80
N ILE A 268 -9.45 25.66 4.25
CA ILE A 268 -9.17 24.67 3.20
C ILE A 268 -8.65 25.36 1.93
N PHE A 269 -9.34 26.42 1.48
CA PHE A 269 -8.94 27.15 0.27
C PHE A 269 -7.55 27.76 0.39
N ILE A 270 -7.24 28.44 1.49
CA ILE A 270 -5.93 29.05 1.76
C ILE A 270 -4.83 28.00 1.87
N ALA A 271 -5.11 26.84 2.48
CA ALA A 271 -4.13 25.75 2.55
C ALA A 271 -3.83 25.19 1.15
N ASN A 272 -4.84 25.05 0.31
CA ASN A 272 -4.69 24.64 -1.08
C ASN A 272 -3.99 25.71 -1.95
N GLU A 273 -4.22 27.00 -1.71
CA GLU A 273 -3.54 28.10 -2.41
C GLU A 273 -2.10 28.33 -1.93
N ASN A 274 -1.78 28.20 -0.64
CA ASN A 274 -0.41 28.33 -0.16
C ASN A 274 0.47 27.15 -0.63
N SER A 275 -0.12 25.98 -0.88
CA SER A 275 0.54 24.90 -1.60
C SER A 275 0.79 25.23 -3.08
N ARG A 276 0.04 26.17 -3.67
CA ARG A 276 0.22 26.68 -5.06
C ARG A 276 1.13 27.91 -5.13
N ASN A 277 1.16 28.77 -4.11
CA ASN A 277 1.84 30.07 -4.10
C ASN A 277 3.27 30.06 -3.51
N LEU A 278 3.79 28.91 -3.06
CA LEU A 278 5.22 28.71 -2.83
C LEU A 278 5.99 28.35 -4.13
N GLU A 279 5.29 28.27 -5.26
CA GLU A 279 5.83 28.02 -6.60
C GLU A 279 5.49 29.18 -7.55
N GLY A 280 6.22 30.31 -7.49
CA GLY A 280 5.93 31.40 -8.42
C GLY A 280 6.82 32.63 -8.36
N ALA A 281 8.08 32.53 -8.80
CA ALA A 281 8.81 33.66 -9.39
C ALA A 281 10.01 33.14 -10.18
N GLY A 282 9.89 33.12 -11.51
CA GLY A 282 10.96 32.70 -12.41
C GLY A 282 10.54 32.90 -13.85
N ASP A 283 10.43 34.16 -14.25
CA ASP A 283 10.31 34.56 -15.66
C ASP A 283 11.58 34.17 -16.42
N VAL A 284 11.47 33.20 -17.34
CA VAL A 284 12.47 32.97 -18.37
C VAL A 284 11.74 32.75 -19.69
N THR A 285 11.77 33.79 -20.51
CA THR A 285 11.39 33.75 -21.92
C THR A 285 12.27 32.74 -22.67
N ALA A 286 11.68 31.62 -23.10
CA ALA A 286 12.34 30.69 -24.02
C ALA A 286 12.06 31.15 -25.46
N GLN A 287 13.08 31.76 -26.08
CA GLN A 287 13.11 32.00 -27.52
C GLN A 287 13.12 30.67 -28.27
N SER A 288 12.14 30.49 -29.15
CA SER A 288 12.15 29.47 -30.21
C SER A 288 13.32 29.72 -31.15
N THR A 289 14.37 28.91 -31.02
CA THR A 289 15.40 28.74 -32.04
C THR A 289 15.37 27.27 -32.45
N THR A 290 15.20 27.03 -33.74
CA THR A 290 15.21 25.71 -34.37
C THR A 290 16.63 25.13 -34.27
N VAL A 291 16.94 24.50 -33.13
CA VAL A 291 18.07 23.59 -33.00
C VAL A 291 17.69 22.33 -33.79
N ASP A 292 18.59 21.86 -34.65
CA ASP A 292 18.45 20.54 -35.28
C ASP A 292 18.23 19.50 -34.18
N SER A 293 16.99 19.02 -34.05
CA SER A 293 16.63 18.02 -33.04
C SER A 293 17.45 16.75 -33.27
N ILE A 294 17.89 16.11 -32.20
CA ILE A 294 18.64 14.84 -32.24
C ILE A 294 17.77 13.64 -32.67
N TYR A 295 16.46 13.87 -32.86
CA TYR A 295 15.48 12.91 -33.33
C TYR A 295 14.59 13.51 -34.44
N ALA A 296 13.88 12.66 -35.17
CA ALA A 296 12.87 13.01 -36.16
C ALA A 296 11.53 12.40 -35.77
N LEU A 297 10.45 13.19 -35.78
CA LEU A 297 9.09 12.66 -35.81
C LEU A 297 8.75 12.24 -37.24
N GLN A 298 8.48 10.95 -37.46
CA GLN A 298 8.20 10.40 -38.78
C GLN A 298 7.21 9.23 -38.71
N ASP A 299 6.65 8.84 -39.85
CA ASP A 299 5.82 7.64 -39.95
C ASP A 299 6.69 6.39 -39.78
N VAL A 300 6.24 5.49 -38.90
CA VAL A 300 6.82 4.19 -38.61
C VAL A 300 5.86 3.13 -39.14
N PRO A 301 6.30 2.26 -40.08
CA PRO A 301 5.44 1.26 -40.70
C PRO A 301 4.66 0.42 -39.68
N GLY A 302 3.33 0.45 -39.77
CA GLY A 302 2.43 -0.31 -38.89
C GLY A 302 2.31 0.21 -37.45
N ARG A 303 2.95 1.35 -37.10
CA ARG A 303 2.96 1.91 -35.74
C ARG A 303 2.60 3.41 -35.69
N GLY A 304 2.03 3.94 -36.77
CA GLY A 304 1.68 5.36 -36.84
C GLY A 304 2.93 6.26 -36.86
N LYS A 305 2.91 7.38 -36.14
CA LYS A 305 4.08 8.26 -36.00
C LYS A 305 4.94 7.83 -34.82
N GLY A 306 6.25 7.96 -34.95
CA GLY A 306 7.24 7.66 -33.91
C GLY A 306 8.44 8.59 -33.97
N LEU A 307 9.24 8.58 -32.90
CA LEU A 307 10.51 9.32 -32.85
C LEU A 307 11.65 8.38 -33.28
N VAL A 308 12.49 8.83 -34.21
CA VAL A 308 13.65 8.09 -34.72
C VAL A 308 14.92 8.91 -34.52
N ALA A 309 15.97 8.30 -33.98
CA ALA A 309 17.23 8.99 -33.72
C ALA A 309 17.91 9.45 -35.02
N ARG A 310 18.28 10.73 -35.12
CA ARG A 310 19.00 11.29 -36.28
C ARG A 310 20.51 11.07 -36.21
N GLU A 311 21.00 10.82 -35.01
CA GLU A 311 22.39 10.55 -34.68
C GLU A 311 22.48 9.53 -33.54
N LYS A 312 23.70 9.15 -33.15
CA LYS A 312 23.89 8.26 -32.00
C LYS A 312 23.59 9.03 -30.71
N ILE A 313 22.64 8.53 -29.92
CA ILE A 313 22.29 9.09 -28.61
C ILE A 313 22.95 8.22 -27.53
N SER A 314 23.74 8.83 -26.65
CA SER A 314 24.43 8.11 -25.57
C SER A 314 23.49 7.83 -24.39
N LYS A 315 23.76 6.75 -23.64
CA LYS A 315 23.04 6.43 -22.39
C LYS A 315 22.99 7.65 -21.44
N GLY A 316 21.81 7.95 -20.91
CA GLY A 316 21.55 9.05 -19.96
C GLY A 316 21.30 10.42 -20.60
N THR A 317 21.41 10.55 -21.94
CA THR A 317 21.07 11.81 -22.63
C THR A 317 19.57 12.12 -22.50
N ARG A 318 19.23 13.38 -22.18
CA ARG A 318 17.86 13.91 -22.27
C ARG A 318 17.51 14.09 -23.75
N ILE A 319 16.60 13.27 -24.24
CA ILE A 319 16.13 13.24 -25.63
C ILE A 319 15.13 14.37 -25.87
N LEU A 320 14.16 14.51 -24.96
CA LEU A 320 13.04 15.45 -25.08
C LEU A 320 12.79 16.16 -23.74
N SER A 321 12.36 17.41 -23.81
CA SER A 321 11.86 18.20 -22.68
C SER A 321 10.69 19.07 -23.16
N GLU A 322 9.46 18.67 -22.86
CA GLU A 322 8.25 19.23 -23.45
C GLU A 322 7.28 19.78 -22.40
N GLU A 323 6.60 20.87 -22.74
CA GLU A 323 5.57 21.48 -21.90
C GLU A 323 4.21 20.92 -22.30
N ALA A 324 3.30 20.80 -21.34
CA ALA A 324 1.96 20.32 -21.62
C ALA A 324 1.16 21.35 -22.43
N VAL A 325 0.38 20.89 -23.40
CA VAL A 325 -0.56 21.73 -24.17
C VAL A 325 -2.00 21.61 -23.70
N VAL A 326 -2.34 20.49 -23.04
CA VAL A 326 -3.63 20.26 -22.40
C VAL A 326 -3.37 19.57 -21.07
N THR A 327 -3.83 20.15 -19.98
CA THR A 327 -3.64 19.65 -18.60
C THR A 327 -4.97 19.47 -17.91
N VAL A 328 -5.07 18.47 -17.05
CA VAL A 328 -6.23 18.28 -16.18
C VAL A 328 -5.78 18.27 -14.73
N SER A 329 -6.21 19.28 -13.98
CA SER A 329 -6.14 19.26 -12.51
C SER A 329 -7.44 18.69 -11.95
N GLU A 330 -7.31 17.70 -11.06
CA GLU A 330 -8.35 17.12 -10.20
C GLU A 330 -9.37 16.15 -10.82
N SER A 331 -9.84 15.23 -9.96
CA SER A 331 -10.91 14.25 -10.19
C SER A 331 -12.27 14.94 -10.29
N VAL A 332 -12.47 15.72 -11.35
CA VAL A 332 -13.73 16.39 -11.61
C VAL A 332 -14.66 15.44 -12.36
N GLY A 333 -15.96 15.41 -12.02
CA GLY A 333 -16.94 14.56 -12.70
C GLY A 333 -16.85 14.66 -14.24
N SER A 334 -17.14 13.56 -14.94
CA SER A 334 -16.87 13.36 -16.38
C SER A 334 -17.29 14.53 -17.27
N GLU A 335 -18.32 15.29 -16.89
CA GLU A 335 -18.82 16.45 -17.61
C GLU A 335 -17.90 17.68 -17.53
N ARG A 336 -17.39 17.98 -16.34
CA ARG A 336 -16.48 19.11 -16.13
C ARG A 336 -15.10 18.83 -16.73
N LEU A 337 -14.63 17.58 -16.63
CA LEU A 337 -13.43 17.11 -17.30
C LEU A 337 -13.51 17.35 -18.82
N ARG A 338 -14.60 16.88 -19.44
CA ARG A 338 -14.88 17.07 -20.86
C ARG A 338 -14.88 18.56 -21.24
N THR A 339 -15.54 19.39 -20.44
CA THR A 339 -15.63 20.84 -20.68
C THR A 339 -14.24 21.51 -20.62
N SER A 340 -13.42 21.14 -19.63
CA SER A 340 -12.05 21.66 -19.48
C SER A 340 -11.15 21.31 -20.67
N ILE A 341 -11.17 20.05 -21.10
CA ILE A 341 -10.41 19.58 -22.26
C ILE A 341 -10.86 20.32 -23.52
N CYS A 342 -12.18 20.44 -23.78
CA CYS A 342 -12.67 21.17 -24.94
C CYS A 342 -12.15 22.61 -24.98
N LYS A 343 -12.27 23.33 -23.87
CA LYS A 343 -11.83 24.73 -23.79
C LYS A 343 -10.34 24.87 -24.10
N GLN A 344 -9.50 23.97 -23.58
CA GLN A 344 -8.07 24.00 -23.82
C GLN A 344 -7.72 23.64 -25.27
N VAL A 345 -8.34 22.60 -25.84
CA VAL A 345 -8.12 22.19 -27.23
C VAL A 345 -8.57 23.26 -28.23
N GLU A 346 -9.69 23.93 -27.97
CA GLU A 346 -10.19 25.03 -28.80
C GLU A 346 -9.30 26.29 -28.73
N ALA A 347 -8.60 26.48 -27.61
CA ALA A 347 -7.63 27.56 -27.42
C ALA A 347 -6.26 27.29 -28.09
N LEU A 348 -5.99 26.05 -28.53
CA LEU A 348 -4.75 25.71 -29.25
C LEU A 348 -4.67 26.43 -30.61
N SER A 349 -3.45 26.74 -31.04
CA SER A 349 -3.20 27.22 -32.41
C SER A 349 -3.65 26.17 -33.44
N GLU A 350 -3.90 26.60 -34.68
CA GLU A 350 -4.37 25.70 -35.75
C GLU A 350 -3.44 24.50 -35.98
N ASN A 351 -2.13 24.71 -35.89
CA ASN A 351 -1.15 23.64 -36.05
C ASN A 351 -1.18 22.67 -34.85
N GLN A 352 -1.14 23.19 -33.62
CA GLN A 352 -1.20 22.36 -32.40
C GLN A 352 -2.50 21.55 -32.34
N ARG A 353 -3.63 22.14 -32.72
CA ARG A 353 -4.93 21.47 -32.74
C ARG A 353 -4.98 20.38 -33.80
N ARG A 354 -4.37 20.60 -34.97
CA ARG A 354 -4.22 19.58 -36.03
C ARG A 354 -3.34 18.42 -35.55
N ASP A 355 -2.27 18.71 -34.84
CA ASP A 355 -1.38 17.70 -34.27
C ASP A 355 -2.07 16.91 -33.15
N PHE A 356 -2.84 17.57 -32.29
CA PHE A 356 -3.70 16.92 -31.29
C PHE A 356 -4.73 15.99 -31.95
N LEU A 357 -5.49 16.51 -32.93
CA LEU A 357 -6.56 15.77 -33.62
C LEU A 357 -6.07 14.58 -34.45
N SER A 358 -4.77 14.53 -34.77
CA SER A 358 -4.15 13.40 -35.49
C SER A 358 -3.52 12.36 -34.56
N MET A 359 -3.69 12.48 -33.24
CA MET A 359 -3.31 11.44 -32.28
C MET A 359 -4.30 10.26 -32.36
N HIS A 360 -3.85 9.08 -31.92
CA HIS A 360 -4.68 7.89 -31.94
C HIS A 360 -5.84 8.01 -30.95
N ASN A 361 -7.01 7.46 -31.27
CA ASN A 361 -8.16 7.47 -30.38
C ASN A 361 -8.90 6.14 -30.49
N ILE A 362 -8.86 5.33 -29.43
CA ILE A 362 -9.55 4.04 -29.38
C ILE A 362 -11.04 4.18 -29.02
N HIS A 363 -11.46 5.36 -28.57
CA HIS A 363 -12.81 5.58 -28.08
C HIS A 363 -13.72 6.10 -29.21
N PRO A 364 -14.91 5.49 -29.40
CA PRO A 364 -15.88 5.99 -30.36
C PRO A 364 -16.40 7.36 -29.94
N TYR A 365 -16.67 8.23 -30.91
CA TYR A 365 -17.13 9.59 -30.67
C TYR A 365 -18.17 10.04 -31.70
N ARG A 366 -19.11 10.88 -31.27
CA ARG A 366 -20.19 11.46 -32.10
C ARG A 366 -20.06 12.97 -32.28
N ASN A 367 -19.29 13.62 -31.42
CA ASN A 367 -19.07 15.06 -31.41
C ASN A 367 -17.62 15.37 -31.00
N ALA A 368 -17.20 16.62 -31.17
CA ALA A 368 -15.85 17.06 -30.88
C ALA A 368 -15.46 16.85 -29.41
N ALA A 369 -16.39 17.03 -28.47
CA ALA A 369 -16.11 16.88 -27.05
C ALA A 369 -15.78 15.43 -26.66
N GLU A 370 -16.53 14.47 -27.20
CA GLU A 370 -16.23 13.03 -27.05
C GLU A 370 -14.93 12.66 -27.75
N GLN A 371 -14.65 13.24 -28.92
CA GLN A 371 -13.41 13.00 -29.66
C GLN A 371 -12.19 13.46 -28.85
N TYR A 372 -12.23 14.68 -28.32
CA TYR A 372 -11.12 15.26 -27.55
C TYR A 372 -10.86 14.48 -26.27
N LEU A 373 -11.92 14.08 -25.57
CA LEU A 373 -11.80 13.25 -24.36
C LEU A 373 -11.21 11.87 -24.69
N GLY A 374 -11.63 11.26 -25.80
CA GLY A 374 -11.10 9.99 -26.28
C GLY A 374 -9.59 10.08 -26.57
N ILE A 375 -9.18 11.07 -27.37
CA ILE A 375 -7.76 11.34 -27.65
C ILE A 375 -6.98 11.54 -26.35
N PHE A 376 -7.51 12.33 -25.42
CA PHE A 376 -6.86 12.58 -24.15
C PHE A 376 -6.65 11.28 -23.35
N ARG A 377 -7.69 10.45 -23.22
CA ARG A 377 -7.62 9.17 -22.49
C ARG A 377 -6.63 8.19 -23.11
N THR A 378 -6.54 8.14 -24.44
CA THR A 378 -5.62 7.25 -25.15
C THR A 378 -4.16 7.69 -25.06
N ASN A 379 -3.88 9.00 -25.02
CA ASN A 379 -2.51 9.52 -25.21
C ASN A 379 -1.90 10.22 -24.00
N SER A 380 -2.69 10.56 -22.98
CA SER A 380 -2.18 11.34 -21.84
C SER A 380 -1.00 10.67 -21.14
N LEU A 381 -0.02 11.50 -20.76
CA LEU A 381 1.16 11.11 -20.00
C LEU A 381 1.12 11.77 -18.61
N PRO A 382 1.72 11.14 -17.59
CA PRO A 382 1.65 11.65 -16.22
C PRO A 382 2.37 13.00 -16.07
N VAL A 383 1.79 13.89 -15.25
CA VAL A 383 2.37 15.20 -14.85
C VAL A 383 2.72 15.27 -13.37
N GLU A 384 2.84 14.12 -12.73
CA GLU A 384 3.31 13.99 -11.36
C GLU A 384 3.98 12.63 -11.19
N ALA A 385 4.86 12.52 -10.19
CA ALA A 385 5.53 11.25 -9.90
C ALA A 385 4.57 10.20 -9.30
N VAL A 386 3.53 10.65 -8.59
CA VAL A 386 2.51 9.83 -7.92
C VAL A 386 1.17 10.55 -8.04
N GLY A 387 0.20 9.90 -8.69
CA GLY A 387 -1.17 10.40 -8.87
C GLY A 387 -1.73 10.12 -10.27
N ASP A 388 -2.97 10.54 -10.51
CA ASP A 388 -3.74 10.22 -11.72
C ASP A 388 -3.82 11.40 -12.72
N GLN A 389 -3.07 12.48 -12.49
CA GLN A 389 -3.09 13.63 -13.40
C GLN A 389 -2.34 13.32 -14.70
N GLY A 390 -3.06 13.46 -15.81
CA GLY A 390 -2.54 13.34 -17.15
C GLY A 390 -2.44 14.69 -17.86
N ALA A 391 -1.54 14.77 -18.83
CA ALA A 391 -1.49 15.86 -19.78
C ALA A 391 -1.11 15.39 -21.18
N ILE A 392 -1.33 16.26 -22.16
CA ILE A 392 -0.98 16.02 -23.55
C ILE A 392 0.26 16.83 -23.92
N PHE A 393 1.16 16.15 -24.61
CA PHE A 393 2.43 16.62 -25.13
C PHE A 393 2.47 16.25 -26.61
N LEU A 394 2.69 17.22 -27.49
CA LEU A 394 2.52 17.02 -28.93
C LEU A 394 3.55 16.04 -29.51
N GLU A 395 4.76 16.01 -28.96
CA GLU A 395 5.83 15.10 -29.38
C GLU A 395 5.97 13.88 -28.47
N ALA A 396 5.95 14.05 -27.14
CA ALA A 396 6.13 12.94 -26.20
C ALA A 396 5.02 11.87 -26.34
N CYS A 397 3.78 12.29 -26.61
CA CYS A 397 2.67 11.37 -26.86
C CYS A 397 2.77 10.62 -28.20
N ARG A 398 3.77 10.93 -29.04
CA ARG A 398 4.06 10.22 -30.31
C ARG A 398 5.12 9.13 -30.16
N ILE A 399 5.73 8.98 -28.99
CA ILE A 399 6.78 7.97 -28.78
C ILE A 399 6.13 6.61 -28.64
N ASN A 400 6.48 5.67 -29.51
CA ASN A 400 5.88 4.34 -29.53
C ASN A 400 6.25 3.45 -28.34
N HIS A 401 5.44 2.39 -28.16
CA HIS A 401 5.63 1.41 -27.12
C HIS A 401 6.66 0.32 -27.46
N ALA A 402 7.53 0.01 -26.52
CA ALA A 402 8.16 -1.31 -26.42
C ALA A 402 8.14 -1.79 -24.97
N CYS A 403 7.91 -3.08 -24.74
CA CYS A 403 8.00 -3.62 -23.38
C CYS A 403 9.44 -3.46 -22.88
N ASP A 404 10.44 -3.74 -23.71
CA ASP A 404 11.89 -3.53 -23.56
C ASP A 404 12.37 -2.19 -24.12
N ASN A 405 11.69 -1.13 -23.70
CA ASN A 405 11.96 0.25 -24.08
C ASN A 405 13.43 0.66 -23.94
N ASN A 406 13.90 1.50 -24.87
CA ASN A 406 15.26 2.08 -24.86
C ASN A 406 15.32 3.50 -24.29
N ALA A 407 14.15 4.11 -23.98
CA ALA A 407 14.04 5.40 -23.33
C ALA A 407 13.03 5.38 -22.18
N GLN A 408 13.26 6.22 -21.17
CA GLN A 408 12.40 6.39 -19.99
C GLN A 408 11.70 7.74 -20.05
N LYS A 409 10.37 7.72 -19.87
CA LYS A 409 9.55 8.92 -19.71
C LYS A 409 9.43 9.30 -18.24
N ASN A 410 9.43 10.59 -17.93
CA ASN A 410 9.26 11.08 -16.57
C ASN A 410 8.78 12.53 -16.53
N TRP A 411 7.93 12.88 -15.56
CA TRP A 411 7.64 14.27 -15.24
C TRP A 411 8.72 14.88 -14.34
N ASN A 412 9.32 15.99 -14.77
CA ASN A 412 10.31 16.70 -13.98
C ASN A 412 9.65 17.87 -13.23
N GLU A 413 9.39 17.65 -11.94
CA GLU A 413 8.72 18.62 -11.06
C GLU A 413 9.43 19.98 -10.98
N LYS A 414 10.76 19.99 -11.07
CA LYS A 414 11.54 21.23 -10.87
C LYS A 414 11.40 22.19 -12.03
N ILE A 415 11.36 21.66 -13.26
CA ILE A 415 11.23 22.46 -14.48
C ILE A 415 9.81 22.45 -15.04
N LYS A 416 8.89 21.69 -14.42
CA LYS A 416 7.49 21.48 -14.85
C LYS A 416 7.37 21.06 -16.31
N ARG A 417 8.17 20.07 -16.72
CA ARG A 417 8.23 19.56 -18.10
C ARG A 417 8.23 18.05 -18.12
N HIS A 418 7.65 17.46 -19.15
CA HIS A 418 7.80 16.04 -19.44
C HIS A 418 9.14 15.80 -20.11
N THR A 419 9.89 14.83 -19.60
CA THR A 419 11.26 14.54 -20.05
C THR A 419 11.40 13.09 -20.46
N VAL A 420 12.24 12.85 -21.47
CA VAL A 420 12.56 11.51 -21.94
C VAL A 420 14.07 11.34 -21.94
N HIS A 421 14.59 10.29 -21.31
CA HIS A 421 16.03 10.00 -21.21
C HIS A 421 16.37 8.63 -21.80
N ALA A 422 17.54 8.52 -22.45
CA ALA A 422 18.00 7.26 -23.03
C ALA A 422 18.47 6.28 -21.93
N LEU A 423 17.94 5.05 -21.92
CA LEU A 423 18.31 3.99 -20.97
C LEU A 423 19.59 3.25 -21.37
N ARG A 424 19.94 3.31 -22.66
CA ARG A 424 21.15 2.76 -23.26
C ARG A 424 21.56 3.64 -24.45
N ASP A 425 22.69 3.30 -25.07
CA ASP A 425 23.02 3.88 -26.37
C ASP A 425 21.93 3.52 -27.40
N ILE A 426 21.48 4.52 -28.16
CA ILE A 426 20.50 4.41 -29.25
C ILE A 426 21.22 4.78 -30.55
N ASN A 427 21.21 3.89 -31.53
CA ASN A 427 21.92 4.12 -32.79
C ASN A 427 21.16 5.08 -33.70
N LYS A 428 21.89 5.76 -34.59
CA LYS A 428 21.26 6.54 -35.66
C LYS A 428 20.29 5.65 -36.47
N GLY A 429 19.08 6.15 -36.69
CA GLY A 429 18.01 5.44 -37.41
C GLY A 429 17.22 4.46 -36.54
N GLU A 430 17.60 4.25 -35.28
CA GLU A 430 16.85 3.44 -34.34
C GLU A 430 15.63 4.20 -33.79
N GLU A 431 14.50 3.50 -33.65
CA GLU A 431 13.29 4.06 -33.07
C GLU A 431 13.46 4.26 -31.55
N ILE A 432 13.04 5.43 -31.06
CA ILE A 432 13.01 5.77 -29.64
C ILE A 432 11.67 5.29 -29.11
N MET A 433 11.69 4.41 -28.11
CA MET A 433 10.50 3.75 -27.58
C MET A 433 10.47 3.82 -26.05
N ILE A 434 9.26 4.00 -25.50
CA ILE A 434 8.96 4.03 -24.06
C ILE A 434 8.05 2.86 -23.68
N THR A 435 7.94 2.55 -22.38
CA THR A 435 6.85 1.66 -21.93
C THR A 435 5.57 2.47 -21.73
N TYR A 436 4.42 1.95 -22.17
CA TYR A 436 3.10 2.52 -21.87
C TYR A 436 2.52 1.95 -20.59
N LEU A 437 2.99 0.76 -20.22
CA LEU A 437 2.55 0.03 -19.06
C LEU A 437 3.34 0.47 -17.82
N GLY A 438 2.71 0.33 -16.67
CA GLY A 438 3.31 0.56 -15.35
C GLY A 438 4.21 -0.61 -14.91
N PRO A 439 4.02 -1.17 -13.70
CA PRO A 439 4.88 -2.24 -13.17
C PRO A 439 5.11 -3.39 -14.14
N LEU A 440 6.24 -4.07 -13.96
CA LEU A 440 6.60 -5.24 -14.76
C LEU A 440 5.52 -6.34 -14.60
N LYS A 441 5.05 -6.88 -15.72
CA LYS A 441 4.05 -7.95 -15.80
C LYS A 441 4.52 -9.02 -16.77
N ASN A 442 4.00 -10.25 -16.66
CA ASN A 442 4.26 -11.31 -17.64
C ASN A 442 3.70 -10.95 -19.04
N ARG A 443 4.15 -11.68 -20.07
CA ARG A 443 3.80 -11.42 -21.47
C ARG A 443 2.30 -11.37 -21.71
N LYS A 444 1.54 -12.31 -21.13
CA LYS A 444 0.08 -12.38 -21.30
C LYS A 444 -0.57 -11.09 -20.79
N ALA A 445 -0.28 -10.71 -19.55
CA ALA A 445 -0.84 -9.52 -18.93
C ALA A 445 -0.42 -8.22 -19.63
N ARG A 446 0.81 -8.16 -20.18
CA ARG A 446 1.23 -7.01 -21.01
C ARG A 446 0.43 -6.92 -22.31
N GLN A 447 0.22 -8.04 -23.01
CA GLN A 447 -0.54 -8.06 -24.26
C GLN A 447 -2.02 -7.70 -24.03
N GLU A 448 -2.64 -8.26 -23.00
CA GLU A 448 -4.04 -7.95 -22.63
C GLU A 448 -4.20 -6.46 -22.32
N ALA A 449 -3.31 -5.88 -21.51
CA ALA A 449 -3.37 -4.47 -21.16
C ALA A 449 -3.16 -3.54 -22.38
N LEU A 450 -2.31 -3.93 -23.33
CA LEU A 450 -2.09 -3.14 -24.55
C LEU A 450 -3.27 -3.25 -25.52
N GLN A 451 -3.87 -4.43 -25.63
CA GLN A 451 -5.07 -4.63 -26.45
C GLN A 451 -6.26 -3.84 -25.90
N GLU A 452 -6.46 -3.86 -24.58
CA GLU A 452 -7.56 -3.16 -23.92
C GLU A 452 -7.41 -1.63 -23.99
N LYS A 453 -6.21 -1.11 -23.71
CA LYS A 453 -5.98 0.33 -23.52
C LYS A 453 -5.53 1.07 -24.78
N PHE A 454 -4.99 0.36 -25.77
CA PHE A 454 -4.35 0.97 -26.95
C PHE A 454 -4.67 0.24 -28.26
N ASP A 455 -5.47 -0.83 -28.24
CA ASP A 455 -5.94 -1.57 -29.42
C ASP A 455 -4.82 -2.08 -30.35
N PHE A 456 -3.73 -2.61 -29.77
CA PHE A 456 -2.70 -3.27 -30.57
C PHE A 456 -2.00 -4.44 -29.85
N THR A 457 -1.47 -5.37 -30.65
CA THR A 457 -0.61 -6.46 -30.19
C THR A 457 0.86 -6.04 -30.25
N CYS A 458 1.59 -6.17 -29.15
CA CYS A 458 2.99 -5.78 -29.08
C CYS A 458 3.92 -6.81 -29.75
N LEU A 459 4.77 -6.34 -30.67
CA LEU A 459 5.77 -7.13 -31.38
C LEU A 459 7.20 -6.67 -31.05
N CYS A 460 7.43 -6.16 -29.84
CA CYS A 460 8.77 -5.82 -29.38
C CYS A 460 9.62 -7.09 -29.16
N HIS A 461 10.94 -6.94 -29.04
CA HIS A 461 11.85 -8.08 -28.94
C HIS A 461 11.50 -8.98 -27.73
N LEU A 462 11.19 -8.39 -26.57
CA LEU A 462 10.72 -9.14 -25.39
C LEU A 462 9.43 -9.94 -25.64
N CYS A 463 8.46 -9.38 -26.36
CA CYS A 463 7.20 -10.07 -26.69
C CYS A 463 7.34 -11.06 -27.86
N SER A 464 8.45 -11.02 -28.59
CA SER A 464 8.76 -11.93 -29.70
C SER A 464 9.77 -13.01 -29.32
N LEU A 465 10.16 -13.11 -28.04
CA LEU A 465 11.04 -14.17 -27.56
C LEU A 465 10.48 -15.57 -27.85
N PRO A 466 11.36 -16.55 -28.14
CA PRO A 466 10.99 -17.96 -28.21
C PRO A 466 10.29 -18.44 -26.93
N PRO A 467 9.42 -19.47 -26.99
CA PRO A 467 8.63 -19.92 -25.84
C PRO A 467 9.43 -20.16 -24.56
N GLU A 468 10.56 -20.86 -24.63
CA GLU A 468 11.40 -21.16 -23.46
C GLU A 468 11.99 -19.88 -22.83
N GLN A 469 12.51 -18.96 -23.66
CA GLN A 469 13.06 -17.70 -23.18
C GLN A 469 11.98 -16.76 -22.64
N SER A 470 10.79 -16.78 -23.25
CA SER A 470 9.61 -16.05 -22.79
C SER A 470 9.16 -16.56 -21.43
N GLN A 471 9.07 -17.88 -21.24
CA GLN A 471 8.71 -18.49 -19.96
C GLN A 471 9.70 -18.13 -18.86
N GLU A 472 11.00 -18.19 -19.16
CA GLU A 472 12.03 -17.85 -18.18
C GLU A 472 12.03 -16.35 -17.84
N SER A 473 11.75 -15.48 -18.82
CA SER A 473 11.55 -14.06 -18.56
C SER A 473 10.29 -13.81 -17.72
N ASP A 474 9.16 -14.42 -18.08
CA ASP A 474 7.89 -14.22 -17.39
C ASP A 474 7.99 -14.71 -15.93
N ARG A 475 8.66 -15.84 -15.71
CA ARG A 475 8.97 -16.36 -14.37
C ARG A 475 9.75 -15.36 -13.51
N ARG A 476 10.76 -14.68 -14.09
CA ARG A 476 11.54 -13.65 -13.37
C ARG A 476 10.67 -12.44 -13.04
N LEU A 477 9.83 -12.00 -13.97
CA LEU A 477 8.92 -10.86 -13.74
C LEU A 477 7.85 -11.17 -12.68
N GLU A 478 7.32 -12.39 -12.69
CA GLU A 478 6.37 -12.87 -11.68
C GLU A 478 6.99 -12.94 -10.29
N GLU A 479 8.25 -13.38 -10.19
CA GLU A 479 8.96 -13.41 -8.91
C GLU A 479 9.27 -12.01 -8.40
N ILE A 480 9.67 -11.06 -9.26
CA ILE A 480 9.82 -9.64 -8.88
C ILE A 480 8.49 -9.12 -8.31
N HIS A 481 7.38 -9.39 -8.99
CA HIS A 481 6.06 -8.96 -8.52
C HIS A 481 5.65 -9.62 -7.19
N ARG A 482 5.97 -10.90 -6.99
CA ARG A 482 5.75 -11.59 -5.71
C ARG A 482 6.54 -10.93 -4.59
N LEU A 483 7.81 -10.62 -4.82
CA LEU A 483 8.68 -9.96 -3.84
C LEU A 483 8.14 -8.58 -3.47
N ASP A 484 7.71 -7.78 -4.44
CA ASP A 484 7.06 -6.48 -4.20
C ASP A 484 5.86 -6.64 -3.25
N CYS A 485 4.98 -7.62 -3.53
CA CYS A 485 3.83 -7.90 -2.69
C CYS A 485 4.21 -8.32 -1.25
N VAL A 486 5.23 -9.17 -1.08
CA VAL A 486 5.70 -9.62 0.24
C VAL A 486 6.31 -8.46 1.02
N ILE A 487 7.13 -7.63 0.36
CA ILE A 487 7.74 -6.45 0.97
C ILE A 487 6.66 -5.46 1.42
N ASP A 488 5.68 -5.18 0.56
CA ASP A 488 4.55 -4.30 0.88
C ASP A 488 3.73 -4.82 2.08
N GLN A 489 3.51 -6.14 2.16
CA GLN A 489 2.80 -6.76 3.27
C GLN A 489 3.56 -6.66 4.61
N LEU A 490 4.89 -6.75 4.58
CA LEU A 490 5.71 -6.63 5.78
C LEU A 490 5.71 -5.22 6.37
N GLY A 491 5.54 -4.19 5.52
CA GLY A 491 5.46 -2.80 5.95
C GLY A 491 6.59 -2.40 6.92
N THR A 492 6.23 -1.71 8.01
CA THR A 492 7.16 -1.28 9.06
C THR A 492 7.76 -2.45 9.84
N ASP A 493 7.06 -3.58 9.96
CA ASP A 493 7.54 -4.75 10.70
C ASP A 493 8.72 -5.40 9.98
N GLY A 494 8.71 -5.39 8.64
CA GLY A 494 9.87 -5.78 7.84
C GLY A 494 11.11 -4.94 8.15
N VAL A 495 10.94 -3.65 8.39
CA VAL A 495 12.05 -2.71 8.66
C VAL A 495 12.57 -2.83 10.08
N LEU A 496 11.71 -3.02 11.08
CA LEU A 496 12.11 -2.93 12.49
C LEU A 496 12.24 -4.29 13.17
N VAL A 497 11.36 -5.23 12.84
CA VAL A 497 11.31 -6.56 13.46
C VAL A 497 12.27 -7.51 12.73
N SER A 498 12.10 -7.65 11.41
CA SER A 498 12.83 -8.63 10.58
C SER A 498 13.72 -8.02 9.47
N PRO A 499 14.58 -7.03 9.77
CA PRO A 499 15.29 -6.25 8.75
C PRO A 499 16.22 -7.07 7.85
N LEU A 500 16.80 -8.16 8.36
CA LEU A 500 17.68 -9.01 7.55
C LEU A 500 16.90 -9.74 6.45
N ARG A 501 15.73 -10.29 6.79
CA ARG A 501 14.82 -10.98 5.88
C ARG A 501 14.35 -10.02 4.77
N THR A 502 13.90 -8.82 5.14
CA THR A 502 13.49 -7.83 4.15
C THR A 502 14.65 -7.37 3.26
N LEU A 503 15.86 -7.20 3.81
CA LEU A 503 17.05 -6.89 3.00
C LEU A 503 17.38 -8.01 1.98
N ARG A 504 17.04 -9.27 2.27
CA ARG A 504 17.21 -10.39 1.33
C ARG A 504 16.23 -10.34 0.17
N TYR A 505 14.99 -9.93 0.40
CA TYR A 505 14.05 -9.73 -0.70
C TYR A 505 14.56 -8.65 -1.65
N PHE A 506 15.08 -7.54 -1.13
CA PHE A 506 15.71 -6.51 -1.96
C PHE A 506 16.95 -7.04 -2.71
N ASP A 507 17.81 -7.84 -2.07
CA ASP A 507 18.96 -8.49 -2.73
C ASP A 507 18.48 -9.38 -3.90
N GLN A 508 17.49 -10.25 -3.65
CA GLN A 508 16.94 -11.13 -4.68
C GLN A 508 16.30 -10.33 -5.81
N GLN A 509 15.53 -9.29 -5.49
CA GLN A 509 14.89 -8.42 -6.47
C GLN A 509 15.92 -7.75 -7.38
N VAL A 510 16.98 -7.16 -6.82
CA VAL A 510 18.09 -6.54 -7.58
C VAL A 510 18.77 -7.55 -8.49
N ARG A 511 19.00 -8.79 -8.03
CA ARG A 511 19.56 -9.86 -8.88
C ARG A 511 18.65 -10.22 -10.05
N LEU A 512 17.34 -10.35 -9.80
CA LEU A 512 16.36 -10.63 -10.84
C LEU A 512 16.29 -9.51 -11.89
N TYR A 513 16.37 -8.25 -11.48
CA TYR A 513 16.48 -7.11 -12.41
C TYR A 513 17.75 -7.17 -13.26
N ASN A 514 18.90 -7.51 -12.64
CA ASN A 514 20.16 -7.67 -13.36
C ASN A 514 20.10 -8.82 -14.38
N GLU A 515 19.52 -9.96 -13.99
CA GLU A 515 19.28 -11.11 -14.89
C GLU A 515 18.32 -10.76 -16.03
N GLN A 516 17.35 -9.88 -15.77
CA GLN A 516 16.46 -9.33 -16.80
C GLN A 516 17.16 -8.32 -17.71
N GLY A 517 18.32 -7.79 -17.32
CA GLY A 517 19.06 -6.76 -18.05
C GLY A 517 18.39 -5.38 -17.99
N ARG A 518 17.73 -5.04 -16.88
CA ARG A 518 17.01 -3.76 -16.72
C ARG A 518 17.51 -2.93 -15.55
N GLU A 519 17.97 -1.72 -15.88
CA GLU A 519 18.28 -0.66 -14.91
C GLU A 519 17.25 0.47 -15.02
N ASP A 520 15.98 0.16 -14.75
CA ASP A 520 14.89 1.12 -14.84
C ASP A 520 14.56 1.77 -13.48
N VAL A 521 13.39 2.42 -13.40
CA VAL A 521 12.95 3.11 -12.17
C VAL A 521 12.69 2.11 -11.03
N GLY A 522 12.19 0.91 -11.33
CA GLY A 522 11.95 -0.14 -10.33
C GLY A 522 13.25 -0.70 -9.77
N PHE A 523 14.26 -0.89 -10.62
CA PHE A 523 15.61 -1.27 -10.19
C PHE A 523 16.22 -0.25 -9.21
N ALA A 524 16.08 1.04 -9.51
CA ALA A 524 16.53 2.10 -8.62
C ALA A 524 15.74 2.12 -7.30
N GLN A 525 14.43 1.85 -7.35
CA GLN A 525 13.56 1.83 -6.17
C GLN A 525 13.99 0.75 -5.17
N ALA A 526 14.35 -0.45 -5.62
CA ALA A 526 14.86 -1.49 -4.72
C ALA A 526 16.10 -1.05 -3.91
N PHE A 527 17.00 -0.25 -4.50
CA PHE A 527 18.11 0.35 -3.77
C PHE A 527 17.68 1.46 -2.81
N VAL A 528 16.65 2.23 -3.17
CA VAL A 528 16.09 3.25 -2.28
C VAL A 528 15.52 2.60 -1.03
N ASP A 529 14.76 1.52 -1.19
CA ASP A 529 14.09 0.83 -0.09
C ASP A 529 15.13 0.11 0.79
N ALA A 530 16.13 -0.52 0.19
CA ALA A 530 17.28 -1.06 0.92
C ALA A 530 18.03 0.03 1.70
N ALA A 531 18.28 1.21 1.12
CA ALA A 531 18.92 2.32 1.82
C ALA A 531 18.11 2.77 3.04
N GLN A 532 16.80 2.95 2.88
CA GLN A 532 15.91 3.35 3.97
C GLN A 532 15.89 2.32 5.10
N LEU A 533 15.78 1.04 4.77
CA LEU A 533 15.80 -0.05 5.74
C LEU A 533 17.09 -0.08 6.56
N VAL A 534 18.26 -0.01 5.91
CA VAL A 534 19.53 -0.12 6.63
C VAL A 534 19.81 1.13 7.46
N ILE A 535 19.44 2.33 6.98
CA ILE A 535 19.59 3.59 7.72
C ILE A 535 18.66 3.61 8.94
N ALA A 536 17.43 3.11 8.81
CA ALA A 536 16.51 2.99 9.95
C ALA A 536 17.08 2.09 11.07
N ASN A 537 17.94 1.12 10.71
CA ASN A 537 18.68 0.25 11.62
C ASN A 537 20.08 0.77 11.99
N SER A 538 20.35 2.05 11.73
CA SER A 538 21.60 2.77 12.01
C SER A 538 22.83 2.33 11.21
N ASP A 539 22.69 1.59 10.11
CA ASP A 539 23.81 1.18 9.25
C ASP A 539 24.10 2.25 8.17
N LEU A 540 24.84 3.29 8.57
CA LEU A 540 25.15 4.42 7.69
C LEU A 540 26.11 4.06 6.56
N ALA A 541 27.02 3.10 6.77
CA ALA A 541 27.96 2.65 5.74
C ALA A 541 27.24 2.05 4.53
N ARG A 542 26.33 1.08 4.75
CA ARG A 542 25.53 0.50 3.66
C ARG A 542 24.50 1.48 3.13
N GLY A 543 23.89 2.27 4.01
CA GLY A 543 22.90 3.28 3.64
C GLY A 543 23.42 4.25 2.58
N ARG A 544 24.66 4.72 2.75
CA ARG A 544 25.37 5.54 1.76
C ARG A 544 25.49 4.82 0.42
N VAL A 545 26.03 3.61 0.39
CA VAL A 545 26.30 2.88 -0.86
C VAL A 545 25.01 2.60 -1.64
N PHE A 546 23.94 2.20 -0.96
CA PHE A 546 22.64 2.01 -1.59
C PHE A 546 22.05 3.32 -2.14
N ALA A 547 22.13 4.42 -1.38
CA ALA A 547 21.69 5.72 -1.84
C ALA A 547 22.51 6.23 -3.05
N GLU A 548 23.82 5.96 -3.11
CA GLU A 548 24.69 6.29 -4.24
C GLU A 548 24.27 5.52 -5.51
N ARG A 549 24.00 4.21 -5.39
CA ARG A 549 23.51 3.38 -6.50
C ARG A 549 22.17 3.87 -7.03
N ALA A 550 21.21 4.11 -6.14
CA ALA A 550 19.91 4.67 -6.50
C ALA A 550 20.06 6.03 -7.23
N ALA A 551 20.88 6.93 -6.70
CA ALA A 551 21.13 8.25 -7.31
C ALA A 551 21.79 8.13 -8.69
N SER A 552 22.68 7.16 -8.89
CA SER A 552 23.31 6.90 -10.19
C SER A 552 22.29 6.46 -11.23
N VAL A 553 21.43 5.49 -10.91
CA VAL A 553 20.39 5.00 -11.82
C VAL A 553 19.37 6.13 -12.13
N TRP A 554 18.88 6.84 -11.11
CA TRP A 554 17.94 7.95 -11.32
C TRP A 554 18.52 9.13 -12.08
N LYS A 555 19.82 9.40 -11.97
CA LYS A 555 20.47 10.40 -12.83
C LYS A 555 20.36 10.03 -14.31
N ILE A 556 20.42 8.74 -14.64
CA ILE A 556 20.32 8.23 -16.01
C ILE A 556 18.85 8.21 -16.46
N THR A 557 17.95 7.71 -15.62
CA THR A 557 16.55 7.48 -15.99
C THR A 557 15.66 8.72 -15.91
N LEU A 558 15.95 9.64 -14.98
CA LEU A 558 15.14 10.84 -14.69
C LEU A 558 15.88 12.16 -14.93
N GLY A 559 17.20 12.12 -15.11
CA GLY A 559 18.06 13.29 -15.22
C GLY A 559 18.62 13.76 -13.87
N GLY A 560 19.80 14.39 -13.89
CA GLY A 560 20.52 14.80 -12.68
C GLY A 560 19.94 16.00 -11.93
N ASP A 561 18.99 16.70 -12.55
CA ASP A 561 18.19 17.82 -12.04
C ASP A 561 16.83 17.38 -11.47
N SER A 562 16.46 16.11 -11.58
CA SER A 562 15.24 15.56 -10.98
C SER A 562 15.30 15.60 -9.45
N THR A 563 14.16 15.85 -8.82
CA THR A 563 14.02 15.88 -7.35
C THR A 563 14.47 14.57 -6.72
N GLN A 564 14.15 13.44 -7.35
CA GLN A 564 14.50 12.09 -6.92
C GLN A 564 16.03 11.91 -6.92
N ALA A 565 16.72 12.22 -8.02
CA ALA A 565 18.18 12.09 -8.11
C ALA A 565 18.91 13.04 -7.14
N ILE A 566 18.40 14.27 -6.97
CA ILE A 566 18.98 15.25 -6.03
C ILE A 566 18.84 14.77 -4.59
N LYS A 567 17.63 14.37 -4.18
CA LYS A 567 17.35 13.90 -2.81
C LYS A 567 18.22 12.69 -2.45
N ARG A 568 18.39 11.71 -3.36
CA ARG A 568 19.23 10.54 -3.08
C ARG A 568 20.71 10.84 -3.10
N ARG A 569 21.18 11.76 -3.94
CA ARG A 569 22.57 12.24 -3.85
C ARG A 569 22.84 12.92 -2.51
N ALA A 570 21.91 13.74 -2.01
CA ALA A 570 22.03 14.35 -0.69
C ALA A 570 22.02 13.31 0.43
N LEU A 571 21.15 12.30 0.34
CA LEU A 571 21.12 11.20 1.30
C LEU A 571 22.40 10.35 1.29
N ALA A 572 22.98 10.11 0.11
CA ALA A 572 24.27 9.43 -0.01
C ALA A 572 25.41 10.19 0.70
N GLN A 573 25.40 11.53 0.62
CA GLN A 573 26.40 12.37 1.29
C GLN A 573 26.25 12.34 2.80
N ASP A 574 25.01 12.31 3.30
CA ASP A 574 24.71 12.31 4.72
C ASP A 574 23.47 11.44 5.02
N PRO A 575 23.66 10.11 5.18
CA PRO A 575 22.55 9.19 5.42
C PRO A 575 21.85 9.44 6.76
N SER A 576 22.50 10.13 7.71
CA SER A 576 21.93 10.43 9.03
C SER A 576 20.78 11.44 8.99
N LYS A 577 20.61 12.15 7.87
CA LYS A 577 19.47 13.07 7.62
C LYS A 577 18.17 12.37 7.23
N TYR A 578 18.19 11.05 7.04
CA TYR A 578 16.96 10.32 6.84
C TYR A 578 16.11 10.36 8.12
N GLU A 579 14.82 10.64 7.97
CA GLU A 579 13.91 10.86 9.09
C GLU A 579 13.83 9.69 10.07
N LEU A 580 13.87 8.45 9.57
CA LEU A 580 13.82 7.25 10.41
C LEU A 580 15.20 6.80 10.93
N PHE A 581 16.26 7.59 10.72
CA PHE A 581 17.57 7.26 11.24
C PHE A 581 17.53 7.15 12.78
N GLY A 582 18.08 6.05 13.30
CA GLY A 582 18.21 5.84 14.75
C GLY A 582 16.99 5.20 15.42
N VAL A 583 15.91 4.91 14.68
CA VAL A 583 14.74 4.18 15.20
C VAL A 583 15.16 2.80 15.75
N SER A 584 16.11 2.15 15.08
CA SER A 584 16.76 0.93 15.54
C SER A 584 18.28 1.09 15.50
N THR A 585 18.99 0.50 16.46
CA THR A 585 20.46 0.49 16.52
C THR A 585 21.06 -0.88 16.22
N LYS A 586 20.25 -1.84 15.73
CA LYS A 586 20.65 -3.23 15.49
C LYS A 586 21.92 -3.36 14.65
N TRP A 587 22.13 -2.48 13.67
CA TRP A 587 23.23 -2.56 12.70
C TRP A 587 24.10 -1.30 12.68
N LYS A 588 24.26 -0.65 13.84
CA LYS A 588 24.98 0.61 13.96
C LYS A 588 26.36 0.59 13.29
N THR A 589 26.54 1.42 12.26
CA THR A 589 27.83 1.72 11.61
C THR A 589 27.93 3.23 11.32
N LYS A 590 29.14 3.72 11.11
CA LYS A 590 29.44 5.07 10.64
C LYS A 590 29.62 5.09 9.12
N VAL A 591 29.45 6.26 8.51
CA VAL A 591 29.58 6.45 7.06
C VAL A 591 30.96 6.05 6.53
N ASP A 592 32.02 6.23 7.32
CA ASP A 592 33.41 5.93 6.98
C ASP A 592 33.80 4.46 7.18
N GLU A 593 32.91 3.62 7.71
CA GLU A 593 33.12 2.17 7.90
C GLU A 593 32.79 1.34 6.65
N THR A 594 32.65 1.97 5.49
CA THR A 594 32.57 1.27 4.20
C THR A 594 33.91 0.58 3.90
N PRO A 595 33.95 -0.75 3.70
CA PRO A 595 35.20 -1.47 3.50
C PRO A 595 35.87 -1.08 2.19
N GLN A 596 37.20 -0.98 2.22
CA GLN A 596 38.04 -0.68 1.06
C GLN A 596 38.85 -1.92 0.65
N GLY A 597 39.11 -2.07 -0.66
CA GLY A 597 39.97 -3.13 -1.19
C GLY A 597 39.38 -4.54 -1.17
N LEU A 598 38.06 -4.68 -1.00
CA LEU A 598 37.38 -5.96 -1.21
C LEU A 598 37.26 -6.26 -2.70
N GLU A 599 37.39 -7.54 -3.07
CA GLU A 599 37.00 -8.00 -4.40
C GLU A 599 35.50 -7.74 -4.64
N PRO A 600 35.05 -7.52 -5.90
CA PRO A 600 33.67 -7.14 -6.19
C PRO A 600 32.61 -8.07 -5.57
N SER A 601 32.84 -9.38 -5.57
CA SER A 601 31.92 -10.36 -4.97
C SER A 601 31.87 -10.24 -3.44
N ASP A 602 33.03 -10.08 -2.79
CA ASP A 602 33.10 -9.90 -1.34
C ASP A 602 32.48 -8.57 -0.91
N PHE A 603 32.57 -7.53 -1.75
CA PHE A 603 31.90 -6.26 -1.52
C PHE A 603 30.38 -6.39 -1.60
N GLU A 604 29.84 -7.13 -2.58
CA GLU A 604 28.40 -7.42 -2.65
C GLU A 604 27.94 -8.27 -1.46
N ASP A 605 28.75 -9.24 -1.03
CA ASP A 605 28.45 -10.03 0.15
C ASP A 605 28.41 -9.18 1.42
N TRP A 606 29.35 -8.25 1.58
CA TRP A 606 29.27 -7.25 2.64
C TRP A 606 28.02 -6.39 2.49
N LEU A 607 27.77 -5.79 1.31
CA LEU A 607 26.70 -4.84 1.08
C LEU A 607 25.32 -5.44 1.41
N TRP A 608 25.08 -6.68 0.98
CA TRP A 608 23.83 -7.39 1.23
C TRP A 608 23.87 -8.24 2.51
N ARG A 609 24.91 -8.13 3.33
CA ARG A 609 25.15 -8.92 4.56
C ARG A 609 25.14 -10.45 4.32
N ARG A 610 25.47 -10.95 3.13
CA ARG A 610 25.41 -12.38 2.75
C ARG A 610 26.36 -13.22 3.60
N GLU A 611 25.90 -14.40 4.03
CA GLU A 611 26.75 -15.34 4.75
C GLU A 611 27.64 -16.13 3.80
N LYS A 612 28.90 -16.37 4.21
CA LYS A 612 29.81 -17.26 3.48
C LYS A 612 29.47 -18.73 3.80
N PRO A 613 29.50 -19.64 2.81
CA PRO A 613 29.31 -21.07 3.06
C PRO A 613 30.34 -21.61 4.07
N LYS A 614 29.90 -22.40 5.05
CA LYS A 614 30.82 -23.08 5.99
C LYS A 614 31.54 -24.23 5.30
N ALA A 615 32.82 -24.43 5.63
CA ALA A 615 33.57 -25.60 5.19
C ALA A 615 33.00 -26.89 5.81
N LEU A 616 33.03 -27.99 5.06
CA LEU A 616 32.56 -29.30 5.52
C LEU A 616 33.32 -29.73 6.80
N GLY A 617 32.61 -30.15 7.86
CA GLY A 617 33.20 -30.71 9.08
C GLY A 617 33.32 -29.75 10.28
N GLN A 618 32.89 -28.49 10.16
CA GLN A 618 32.84 -27.57 11.30
C GLN A 618 31.60 -27.83 12.16
N LEU A 619 31.76 -27.99 13.48
CA LEU A 619 30.65 -28.17 14.42
C LEU A 619 29.65 -26.99 14.34
N ALA A 620 28.35 -27.28 14.48
CA ALA A 620 27.32 -26.26 14.50
C ALA A 620 27.52 -25.32 15.69
N ASN A 621 27.63 -24.02 15.42
CA ASN A 621 27.62 -23.00 16.47
C ASN A 621 26.16 -22.86 16.95
N LEU A 622 25.85 -23.36 18.15
CA LEU A 622 24.50 -23.27 18.75
C LEU A 622 24.03 -21.82 18.99
N ARG A 623 24.93 -20.83 18.91
CA ARG A 623 24.60 -19.40 18.95
C ARG A 623 24.38 -18.77 17.57
N SER A 624 24.45 -19.59 16.51
CA SER A 624 24.25 -19.12 15.13
C SER A 624 22.78 -18.85 14.88
N ARG A 625 22.38 -17.58 14.84
CA ARG A 625 20.99 -17.17 14.55
C ARG A 625 20.50 -17.65 13.17
N ALA A 626 21.42 -17.85 12.23
CA ALA A 626 21.13 -18.45 10.93
C ALA A 626 20.74 -19.95 10.97
N THR A 627 21.19 -20.69 11.99
CA THR A 627 20.91 -22.13 12.14
C THR A 627 19.89 -22.37 13.25
N PHE A 628 19.90 -21.51 14.26
CA PHE A 628 19.02 -21.52 15.42
C PHE A 628 18.34 -20.16 15.55
N PRO A 629 17.40 -19.83 14.64
CA PRO A 629 16.70 -18.56 14.62
C PRO A 629 15.77 -18.41 15.84
N GLY A 630 15.55 -17.16 16.27
CA GLY A 630 14.43 -16.80 17.15
C GLY A 630 13.11 -16.83 16.36
N PHE A 631 11.98 -16.69 17.04
CA PHE A 631 10.67 -16.87 16.40
C PHE A 631 10.40 -15.85 15.30
N THR A 632 10.82 -14.60 15.50
CA THR A 632 10.66 -13.52 14.52
C THR A 632 11.50 -13.72 13.25
N ASP A 633 12.57 -14.51 13.34
CA ASP A 633 13.49 -14.81 12.24
C ASP A 633 13.11 -16.12 11.50
N LEU A 634 12.05 -16.83 11.92
CA LEU A 634 11.59 -18.04 11.24
C LEU A 634 10.88 -17.71 9.91
N PRO A 635 10.94 -18.63 8.92
CA PRO A 635 10.17 -18.48 7.69
C PRO A 635 8.66 -18.48 8.00
N ASP A 636 7.89 -17.77 7.18
CA ASP A 636 6.43 -17.82 7.26
C ASP A 636 5.93 -19.02 6.46
N GLU A 637 4.94 -19.76 6.95
CA GLU A 637 4.42 -20.96 6.26
C GLU A 637 3.94 -20.68 4.83
N ASN A 638 3.53 -19.43 4.56
CA ASN A 638 3.00 -19.02 3.26
C ASN A 638 4.06 -18.36 2.36
N ASP A 639 5.32 -18.30 2.81
CA ASP A 639 6.39 -17.64 2.08
C ASP A 639 7.62 -18.52 1.88
N VAL A 640 8.13 -18.49 0.66
CA VAL A 640 9.38 -19.17 0.32
C VAL A 640 10.54 -18.22 0.63
N ASP A 641 10.94 -18.21 1.90
CA ASP A 641 12.00 -17.34 2.40
C ASP A 641 13.37 -17.75 1.79
N PRO A 642 14.05 -16.85 1.03
CA PRO A 642 15.35 -17.12 0.40
C PRO A 642 16.50 -17.42 1.37
N GLU A 643 16.32 -17.12 2.67
CA GLU A 643 17.26 -17.49 3.73
C GLU A 643 17.21 -18.99 4.04
N PHE A 644 16.04 -19.59 3.90
CA PHE A 644 15.76 -20.97 4.30
C PHE A 644 15.64 -21.90 3.10
N TYR A 645 15.14 -21.41 1.97
CA TYR A 645 14.84 -22.19 0.79
C TYR A 645 15.66 -21.74 -0.42
N GLU A 646 16.12 -22.70 -1.22
CA GLU A 646 16.67 -22.46 -2.53
C GLU A 646 15.87 -23.22 -3.59
N ARG A 647 15.85 -22.66 -4.80
CA ARG A 647 15.13 -23.27 -5.91
C ARG A 647 16.00 -24.33 -6.57
N SER A 648 15.42 -25.52 -6.79
CA SER A 648 16.04 -26.58 -7.57
C SER A 648 15.87 -26.33 -9.08
N ASN A 649 16.70 -26.98 -9.89
CA ASN A 649 16.64 -26.89 -11.35
C ASN A 649 15.30 -27.35 -11.95
N ILE A 650 14.49 -28.11 -11.21
CA ILE A 650 13.17 -28.61 -11.62
C ILE A 650 12.02 -27.74 -11.09
N GLY A 651 12.31 -26.59 -10.50
CA GLY A 651 11.30 -25.63 -10.04
C GLY A 651 10.70 -25.91 -8.67
N THR A 652 11.14 -26.96 -7.97
CA THR A 652 10.78 -27.20 -6.56
C THR A 652 11.71 -26.42 -5.63
N TYR A 653 11.21 -26.01 -4.47
CA TYR A 653 12.04 -25.41 -3.43
C TYR A 653 12.55 -26.50 -2.49
N ARG A 654 13.81 -26.39 -2.09
CA ARG A 654 14.44 -27.27 -1.10
C ARG A 654 15.09 -26.43 0.00
N PRO A 655 15.17 -26.93 1.24
CA PRO A 655 15.96 -26.27 2.28
C PRO A 655 17.38 -26.01 1.78
N ARG A 656 17.79 -24.74 1.77
CA ARG A 656 19.17 -24.33 1.47
C ARG A 656 20.14 -24.75 2.57
N ARG A 657 19.61 -24.89 3.79
CA ARG A 657 20.29 -25.36 4.99
C ARG A 657 19.29 -25.98 5.95
N HIS A 658 19.76 -26.68 6.96
CA HIS A 658 18.94 -27.10 8.10
C HIS A 658 18.86 -25.95 9.12
N TRP A 659 17.68 -25.73 9.69
CA TRP A 659 17.47 -24.84 10.84
C TRP A 659 16.63 -25.54 11.92
N CYS A 660 16.84 -25.14 13.17
CA CYS A 660 16.13 -25.68 14.32
C CYS A 660 15.79 -24.56 15.29
N PHE A 661 14.52 -24.41 15.62
CA PHE A 661 14.05 -23.47 16.63
C PHE A 661 14.19 -24.07 18.03
N PHE A 662 14.62 -23.25 18.99
CA PHE A 662 14.65 -23.62 20.41
C PHE A 662 13.72 -22.71 21.23
N GLY A 663 12.91 -23.32 22.09
CA GLY A 663 12.07 -22.60 23.05
C GLY A 663 12.00 -23.30 24.40
N GLU A 664 12.16 -22.56 25.49
CA GLU A 664 11.98 -23.07 26.85
C GLU A 664 10.49 -23.18 27.18
N ILE A 665 10.03 -24.32 27.68
CA ILE A 665 8.63 -24.53 28.08
C ILE A 665 8.32 -23.72 29.34
N VAL A 666 7.44 -22.74 29.19
CA VAL A 666 6.96 -21.89 30.29
C VAL A 666 5.67 -22.45 30.88
N ASP A 667 4.75 -22.89 30.03
CA ASP A 667 3.51 -23.55 30.43
C ASP A 667 3.02 -24.55 29.40
N PHE A 668 2.07 -25.41 29.77
CA PHE A 668 1.42 -26.33 28.84
C PHE A 668 0.04 -26.81 29.32
N ALA A 669 -0.81 -27.16 28.36
CA ALA A 669 -2.14 -27.74 28.58
C ALA A 669 -2.44 -28.84 27.55
N SER A 670 -3.27 -29.82 27.90
CA SER A 670 -3.54 -30.99 27.05
C SER A 670 -5.02 -31.35 26.94
N LEU A 671 -5.92 -30.37 26.99
CA LEU A 671 -7.37 -30.62 27.04
C LEU A 671 -7.94 -31.19 25.72
N LEU A 672 -7.59 -30.59 24.57
CA LEU A 672 -8.06 -31.00 23.23
C LEU A 672 -6.92 -31.49 22.32
N ARG A 673 -5.75 -30.89 22.50
CA ARG A 673 -4.45 -31.18 21.89
C ARG A 673 -3.39 -30.67 22.85
N LEU A 674 -2.15 -31.15 22.74
CA LEU A 674 -1.04 -30.55 23.49
C LEU A 674 -0.81 -29.12 22.99
N GLN A 675 -0.73 -28.21 23.94
CA GLN A 675 -0.44 -26.80 23.74
C GLN A 675 0.66 -26.43 24.71
N MET A 676 1.67 -25.70 24.25
CA MET A 676 2.76 -25.21 25.09
C MET A 676 2.90 -23.70 24.90
N GLU A 677 3.17 -22.98 25.98
CA GLU A 677 3.77 -21.65 25.91
C GLU A 677 5.28 -21.82 26.02
N ILE A 678 6.01 -21.37 25.02
CA ILE A 678 7.46 -21.49 24.96
C ILE A 678 8.13 -20.12 24.84
N LYS A 679 9.27 -19.94 25.48
CA LYS A 679 10.05 -18.70 25.43
C LYS A 679 11.29 -18.89 24.58
N ASP A 680 11.45 -18.09 23.53
CA ASP A 680 12.59 -18.19 22.63
C ASP A 680 13.86 -17.51 23.16
N VAL A 681 14.91 -17.54 22.34
CA VAL A 681 16.21 -16.92 22.61
C VAL A 681 16.17 -15.39 22.73
N ASP A 682 15.16 -14.71 22.18
CA ASP A 682 14.94 -13.27 22.34
C ASP A 682 14.09 -12.94 23.57
N GLY A 683 13.59 -13.97 24.25
CA GLY A 683 12.73 -13.85 25.40
C GLY A 683 11.25 -13.62 25.05
N THR A 684 10.86 -13.81 23.80
CA THR A 684 9.47 -13.75 23.35
C THR A 684 8.74 -15.04 23.74
N THR A 685 7.61 -14.91 24.42
CA THR A 685 6.71 -16.04 24.71
C THR A 685 5.84 -16.30 23.49
N ILE A 686 5.76 -17.55 23.05
CA ILE A 686 5.16 -17.97 21.79
C ILE A 686 4.29 -19.19 22.06
N PRO A 687 3.08 -19.27 21.50
CA PRO A 687 2.29 -20.48 21.57
C PRO A 687 2.78 -21.54 20.57
N LEU A 688 2.89 -22.78 21.04
CA LEU A 688 3.18 -23.97 20.24
C LEU A 688 1.99 -24.93 20.33
N TYR A 689 1.37 -25.25 19.20
CA TYR A 689 0.21 -26.13 19.15
C TYR A 689 0.49 -27.38 18.31
N PHE A 690 0.13 -28.54 18.86
CA PHE A 690 0.32 -29.83 18.21
C PHE A 690 -0.89 -30.16 17.33
N TYR A 691 -0.68 -30.12 16.01
CA TYR A 691 -1.63 -30.47 14.94
C TYR A 691 -1.30 -31.83 14.29
N THR A 692 -0.41 -32.60 14.90
CA THR A 692 -0.14 -34.00 14.55
C THR A 692 -1.40 -34.87 14.66
N ASP A 693 -1.43 -36.01 13.98
CA ASP A 693 -2.54 -36.97 14.03
C ASP A 693 -2.86 -37.42 15.47
N SER A 694 -1.81 -37.56 16.29
CA SER A 694 -1.87 -37.94 17.71
C SER A 694 -2.09 -36.75 18.65
N ARG A 695 -2.22 -35.53 18.13
CA ARG A 695 -2.51 -34.29 18.87
C ARG A 695 -1.56 -34.04 20.05
N GLY A 696 -0.30 -34.42 19.92
CA GLY A 696 0.74 -34.27 20.94
C GLY A 696 0.93 -35.46 21.88
N SER A 697 0.16 -36.55 21.73
CA SER A 697 0.36 -37.76 22.54
C SER A 697 1.60 -38.59 22.16
N GLU A 698 2.28 -38.22 21.07
CA GLU A 698 3.62 -38.69 20.72
C GLU A 698 4.69 -38.31 21.76
N LEU A 699 4.44 -37.25 22.55
CA LEU A 699 5.24 -36.90 23.72
C LEU A 699 4.61 -37.54 24.96
N VAL A 700 5.25 -38.58 25.48
CA VAL A 700 4.75 -39.32 26.64
C VAL A 700 4.77 -38.43 27.89
N PRO A 701 3.74 -38.48 28.77
CA PRO A 701 3.77 -37.78 30.05
C PRO A 701 5.08 -38.05 30.82
N GLY A 702 5.82 -36.99 31.16
CA GLY A 702 7.14 -37.06 31.78
C GLY A 702 8.32 -36.75 30.85
N GLN A 703 8.11 -36.69 29.53
CA GLN A 703 9.13 -36.24 28.57
C GLN A 703 9.20 -34.71 28.43
N PHE A 704 8.24 -33.98 29.01
CA PHE A 704 8.22 -32.52 29.03
C PHE A 704 7.78 -32.02 30.40
N GLN A 705 8.40 -30.93 30.84
CA GLN A 705 8.04 -30.17 32.04
C GLN A 705 8.44 -28.71 31.88
N LYS A 706 7.92 -27.82 32.73
CA LYS A 706 8.33 -26.42 32.74
C LYS A 706 9.85 -26.31 32.93
N GLY A 707 10.50 -25.45 32.15
CA GLY A 707 11.96 -25.27 32.11
C GLY A 707 12.71 -26.19 31.14
N TYR A 708 12.05 -27.17 30.50
CA TYR A 708 12.69 -27.99 29.45
C TYR A 708 12.76 -27.23 28.13
N THR A 709 13.67 -27.64 27.25
CA THR A 709 13.82 -26.99 25.93
C THR A 709 13.18 -27.82 24.85
N VAL A 710 12.25 -27.24 24.10
CA VAL A 710 11.74 -27.81 22.85
C VAL A 710 12.67 -27.42 21.71
N ALA A 711 13.06 -28.40 20.91
CA ALA A 711 13.80 -28.26 19.67
C ALA A 711 12.90 -28.67 18.50
N ILE A 712 12.66 -27.77 17.55
CA ILE A 712 11.79 -28.02 16.38
C ILE A 712 12.60 -27.79 15.11
N LEU A 713 12.86 -28.87 14.37
CA LEU A 713 13.52 -28.83 13.08
C LEU A 713 12.56 -28.26 12.03
N TYR A 714 13.03 -27.32 11.21
CA TYR A 714 12.22 -26.65 10.19
C TYR A 714 10.97 -25.97 10.72
N ALA A 715 11.03 -25.39 11.93
CA ALA A 715 9.92 -24.60 12.44
C ALA A 715 9.58 -23.45 11.47
N GLU A 716 8.30 -23.14 11.38
CA GLU A 716 7.76 -22.03 10.60
C GLU A 716 6.82 -21.22 11.48
N ARG A 717 6.69 -19.94 11.17
CA ARG A 717 5.70 -19.07 11.81
C ARG A 717 4.34 -19.38 11.24
N HIS A 718 3.39 -19.59 12.12
CA HIS A 718 2.00 -19.84 11.80
C HIS A 718 1.14 -18.75 12.43
N ALA A 719 0.33 -18.08 11.61
CA ALA A 719 -0.64 -17.11 12.10
C ALA A 719 -1.93 -17.83 12.51
N PHE A 720 -2.11 -18.05 13.81
CA PHE A 720 -3.35 -18.63 14.33
C PHE A 720 -4.48 -17.61 14.22
N MET A 721 -5.60 -18.02 13.64
CA MET A 721 -6.74 -17.15 13.31
C MET A 721 -7.34 -16.39 14.52
N PHE A 722 -7.13 -16.87 15.75
CA PHE A 722 -7.67 -16.29 17.00
C PHE A 722 -6.65 -16.18 18.15
N CYS A 723 -5.36 -16.43 17.88
CA CYS A 723 -4.31 -16.41 18.90
C CYS A 723 -3.11 -15.61 18.39
N GLU A 724 -2.19 -15.26 19.30
CA GLU A 724 -0.92 -14.69 18.87
C GLU A 724 -0.21 -15.66 17.89
N PRO A 725 0.50 -15.13 16.87
CA PRO A 725 1.28 -15.97 15.96
C PRO A 725 2.20 -16.89 16.74
N GLY A 726 2.27 -18.14 16.31
CA GLY A 726 3.04 -19.16 17.01
C GLY A 726 3.58 -20.23 16.08
N ILE A 727 3.85 -21.41 16.63
CA ILE A 727 4.33 -22.55 15.85
C ILE A 727 3.21 -23.60 15.78
N ARG A 728 2.82 -23.95 14.56
CA ARG A 728 1.92 -25.09 14.30
C ARG A 728 2.76 -26.31 14.00
N HIS A 729 2.78 -27.26 14.91
CA HIS A 729 3.60 -28.47 14.76
C HIS A 729 2.78 -29.63 14.20
N GLU A 730 3.17 -30.13 13.02
CA GLU A 730 2.40 -31.14 12.27
C GLU A 730 3.16 -32.46 12.04
N ASP A 731 4.49 -32.45 12.08
CA ASP A 731 5.31 -33.66 11.88
C ASP A 731 6.00 -34.09 13.17
N PRO A 732 5.55 -35.18 13.83
CA PRO A 732 6.10 -35.62 15.11
C PRO A 732 7.60 -36.02 15.05
N GLN A 733 8.17 -36.22 13.85
CA GLN A 733 9.60 -36.54 13.70
C GLN A 733 10.52 -35.33 13.79
N THR A 734 9.98 -34.12 13.69
CA THR A 734 10.76 -32.87 13.65
C THR A 734 10.90 -32.21 15.02
N ILE A 735 10.30 -32.76 16.08
CA ILE A 735 10.37 -32.20 17.42
C ILE A 735 11.13 -33.08 18.40
N LYS A 736 11.81 -32.45 19.36
CA LYS A 736 12.39 -33.12 20.52
C LYS A 736 12.34 -32.21 21.74
N VAL A 737 12.04 -32.78 22.91
CA VAL A 737 12.17 -32.08 24.20
C VAL A 737 13.48 -32.54 24.86
N LEU A 738 14.29 -31.57 25.31
CA LEU A 738 15.63 -31.74 25.86
C LEU A 738 15.70 -31.41 27.34
#